data_AF-A0A9D0U1R2-F1
#
_entry.id   AF-A0A9D0U1R2-F1
#
_cell.length_a   1.000
_cell.length_b   1.000
_cell.length_c   1.000
_cell.angle_alpha   90.00
_cell.angle_beta   90.00
_cell.angle_gamma   90.00
#
_symmetry.space_group_name_H-M   'P 1'
#
loop_
_entity.id
_entity.type
_entity.pdbx_description
1 polymer ?
#
loop_
_entity_poly.entity_id
_entity_poly.type
_entity_poly.pdbx_seq_one_letter_code
_entity_poly.pdbx_strand_id
1 'polypeptide(L)'
;MSETETSCYHCGLVVPEGSNYTVAIKGKLRFMCCAGCEAVANAIVQNGLTDFYQHRTTNSDKPEALIPAELQIYDNENLQQRFVRAEQGSSIREASLILEGIVCAACVWLNEKHINQLEGVVDFRVNYTTHRAHLSWDSQQIALSDVLQAITAIGYQAHPFDASRLENLQKKEKAIALRRIAIAGIGMMQVMMIAIALYIGADSDMQAITEMFLRWISLLLTTPVVFFSSSGFFIAAWRDLKRKRLGMDAPVSIAILSAYLASCWATMTGTGEVYFDSVNMFTFFLLVGRYLEMSARHQAGKVAEELIRLLPDSATRINPQGEQETVVVSELALGDTLLIKAGEIIPADGIVTIGKSSVNEALLTGESLPVNKMKGDKLIGGTINSDSPLQMKVETLGENTVLSAIVRLLDQAQAEKPQLHHIADKISAWFVLVMLVLAVIVFSFWSLYLVTPESMTEAFWITLSVLVVTCPCALSLATPVALTAATGHLTEKGILTTRGHALETLATVNHVVFDKTGTLTQGQLAVTQVQIVDGVSAAWCQNLAVSFEAQSEHPVAKAILQLPHQLVPIDKLQSIVGKGLEGQFEDKQYRIGTLDFVQQWFVKTLPLPQQWRCEQCNNKPESRVYLVNKEGWLACFVLEDTLRAESATVVAELHKQGIKTTL
;
A
#
# COMPACT_ATOMS: atom_id res chain seq x y z
N MET A 1 14.67 -56.12 12.01
CA MET A 1 13.52 -55.42 12.61
C MET A 1 13.98 -54.01 12.91
N SER A 2 13.47 -53.04 12.17
CA SER A 2 13.95 -51.66 12.12
C SER A 2 13.58 -50.90 13.40
N GLU A 3 14.46 -49.98 13.79
CA GLU A 3 14.25 -48.97 14.83
C GLU A 3 12.84 -48.36 14.70
N THR A 4 12.01 -48.57 15.72
CA THR A 4 10.75 -47.87 15.89
C THR A 4 11.07 -46.39 16.08
N GLU A 5 10.79 -45.55 15.08
CA GLU A 5 10.84 -44.09 15.22
C GLU A 5 9.85 -43.69 16.33
N THR A 6 10.36 -43.45 17.54
CA THR A 6 9.56 -43.11 18.73
C THR A 6 9.02 -41.69 18.71
N SER A 7 9.43 -40.88 17.73
CA SER A 7 9.04 -39.48 17.57
C SER A 7 8.34 -39.21 16.24
N CYS A 8 7.32 -38.36 16.30
CA CYS A 8 6.56 -37.88 15.18
C CYS A 8 7.50 -37.18 14.20
N TYR A 9 7.49 -37.64 12.97
CA TYR A 9 8.37 -37.06 11.96
C TYR A 9 7.99 -35.62 11.63
N HIS A 10 6.81 -35.11 11.96
CA HIS A 10 6.43 -33.71 11.71
C HIS A 10 6.77 -32.76 12.87
N CYS A 11 6.29 -33.07 14.08
CA CYS A 11 6.43 -32.19 15.25
C CYS A 11 7.42 -32.67 16.33
N GLY A 12 8.01 -33.85 16.16
CA GLY A 12 9.02 -34.39 17.08
C GLY A 12 8.50 -34.94 18.42
N LEU A 13 7.20 -34.84 18.69
CA LEU A 13 6.57 -35.42 19.89
C LEU A 13 6.51 -36.95 19.82
N VAL A 14 6.40 -37.61 20.97
CA VAL A 14 6.33 -39.09 21.03
C VAL A 14 5.11 -39.60 20.26
N VAL A 15 5.29 -40.63 19.43
CA VAL A 15 4.19 -41.32 18.75
C VAL A 15 3.47 -42.23 19.76
N PRO A 16 2.16 -42.05 20.03
CA PRO A 16 1.44 -42.90 20.98
C PRO A 16 1.46 -44.37 20.55
N GLU A 17 1.60 -45.29 21.51
CA GLU A 17 1.50 -46.73 21.25
C GLU A 17 0.12 -47.06 20.62
N GLY A 18 0.13 -47.70 19.45
CA GLY A 18 -1.09 -48.02 18.68
C GLY A 18 -1.53 -46.96 17.66
N SER A 19 -0.75 -45.90 17.43
CA SER A 19 -1.01 -44.92 16.37
C SER A 19 -0.69 -45.47 14.97
N ASN A 20 -1.63 -45.36 14.03
CA ASN A 20 -1.48 -45.79 12.64
C ASN A 20 -1.25 -44.62 11.65
N TYR A 21 -1.00 -43.41 12.15
CA TYR A 21 -0.87 -42.21 11.32
C TYR A 21 0.47 -42.20 10.59
N THR A 22 0.46 -42.27 9.26
CA THR A 22 1.68 -42.39 8.47
C THR A 22 1.61 -41.61 7.16
N VAL A 23 2.74 -41.01 6.77
CA VAL A 23 2.85 -40.27 5.50
C VAL A 23 4.12 -40.69 4.75
N ALA A 24 3.98 -40.89 3.44
CA ALA A 24 5.11 -41.20 2.56
C ALA A 24 5.87 -39.92 2.19
N ILE A 25 6.98 -39.64 2.87
CA ILE A 25 7.83 -38.46 2.63
C ILE A 25 9.09 -38.92 1.90
N LYS A 26 9.28 -38.45 0.65
CA LYS A 26 10.40 -38.85 -0.24
C LYS A 26 10.57 -40.37 -0.37
N GLY A 27 9.45 -41.09 -0.50
CA GLY A 27 9.44 -42.55 -0.68
C GLY A 27 9.72 -43.37 0.59
N LYS A 28 9.87 -42.73 1.76
CA LYS A 28 9.93 -43.41 3.07
C LYS A 28 8.66 -43.16 3.86
N LEU A 29 8.10 -44.23 4.44
CA LEU A 29 6.94 -44.13 5.32
C LEU A 29 7.39 -43.55 6.67
N ARG A 30 6.76 -42.45 7.11
CA ARG A 30 7.09 -41.73 8.34
C ARG A 30 5.90 -41.70 9.30
N PHE A 31 6.14 -41.97 10.58
CA PHE A 31 5.11 -41.99 11.61
C PHE A 31 4.76 -40.59 12.12
N MET A 32 3.48 -40.37 12.43
CA MET A 32 2.93 -39.13 12.96
C MET A 32 2.27 -39.36 14.31
N CYS A 33 2.34 -38.39 15.24
CA CYS A 33 1.74 -38.57 16.57
C CYS A 33 0.20 -38.43 16.60
N CYS A 34 -0.41 -37.77 15.61
CA CYS A 34 -1.85 -37.52 15.54
C CYS A 34 -2.34 -37.29 14.10
N ALA A 35 -3.65 -37.37 13.89
CA ALA A 35 -4.31 -37.07 12.62
C ALA A 35 -3.97 -35.67 12.06
N GLY A 36 -3.76 -34.67 12.93
CA GLY A 36 -3.34 -33.34 12.51
C GLY A 36 -1.93 -33.31 11.91
N CYS A 37 -0.97 -34.02 12.51
CA CYS A 37 0.38 -34.14 11.96
C CYS A 37 0.39 -34.94 10.64
N GLU A 38 -0.49 -35.93 10.50
CA GLU A 38 -0.68 -36.66 9.24
C GLU A 38 -1.30 -35.79 8.16
N ALA A 39 -2.35 -35.02 8.47
CA ALA A 39 -2.99 -34.12 7.52
C ALA A 39 -2.00 -33.06 7.01
N VAL A 40 -1.26 -32.40 7.91
CA VAL A 40 -0.26 -31.39 7.53
C VAL A 40 0.89 -32.02 6.75
N ALA A 41 1.38 -33.18 7.18
CA ALA A 41 2.45 -33.87 6.45
C ALA A 41 2.01 -34.32 5.06
N ASN A 42 0.79 -34.84 4.92
CA ASN A 42 0.22 -35.18 3.62
C ASN A 42 0.04 -33.94 2.75
N ALA A 43 -0.47 -32.83 3.29
CA ALA A 43 -0.59 -31.58 2.55
C ALA A 43 0.77 -31.09 2.03
N ILE A 44 1.82 -31.12 2.86
CA ILE A 44 3.18 -30.74 2.45
C ILE A 44 3.70 -31.65 1.32
N VAL A 45 3.47 -32.96 1.41
CA VAL A 45 3.90 -33.93 0.39
C VAL A 45 3.12 -33.76 -0.92
N GLN A 46 1.79 -33.66 -0.85
CA GLN A 46 0.91 -33.52 -2.01
C GLN A 46 1.17 -32.23 -2.77
N ASN A 47 1.55 -31.16 -2.08
CA ASN A 47 1.92 -29.88 -2.70
C ASN A 47 3.35 -29.86 -3.28
N GLY A 48 4.04 -31.02 -3.34
CA GLY A 48 5.40 -31.11 -3.86
C GLY A 48 6.46 -30.43 -2.97
N LEU A 49 6.10 -30.04 -1.75
CA LEU A 49 6.97 -29.32 -0.81
C LEU A 49 7.77 -30.28 0.08
N THR A 50 8.05 -31.50 -0.40
CA THR A 50 8.78 -32.53 0.38
C THR A 50 10.18 -32.09 0.84
N ASP A 51 10.77 -31.09 0.18
CA ASP A 51 12.03 -30.45 0.58
C ASP A 51 11.94 -29.70 1.92
N PHE A 52 10.74 -29.35 2.37
CA PHE A 52 10.48 -28.81 3.71
C PHE A 52 11.12 -29.68 4.80
N TYR A 53 10.91 -31.01 4.72
CA TYR A 53 11.44 -31.96 5.70
C TYR A 53 12.96 -32.12 5.64
N GLN A 54 13.57 -31.81 4.50
CA GLN A 54 15.03 -31.85 4.35
C GLN A 54 15.70 -30.59 4.90
N HIS A 55 15.02 -29.45 4.79
CA HIS A 55 15.59 -28.16 5.12
C HIS A 55 15.06 -27.56 6.43
N ARG A 56 14.11 -28.17 7.13
CA ARG A 56 13.67 -27.63 8.43
C ARG A 56 14.81 -27.65 9.46
N THR A 57 14.90 -26.59 10.25
CA THR A 57 15.89 -26.42 11.34
C THR A 57 15.34 -26.79 12.71
N THR A 58 14.02 -26.80 12.84
CA THR A 58 13.28 -27.17 14.05
C THR A 58 12.08 -28.02 13.64
N ASN A 59 11.53 -28.78 14.59
CA ASN A 59 10.28 -29.49 14.36
C ASN A 59 9.13 -28.48 14.29
N SER A 60 8.08 -28.81 13.54
CA SER A 60 6.87 -27.98 13.47
C SER A 60 6.13 -28.02 14.80
N ASP A 61 5.60 -26.88 15.24
CA ASP A 61 4.72 -26.89 16.41
C ASP A 61 3.46 -27.70 16.10
N LYS A 62 2.89 -28.32 17.14
CA LYS A 62 1.67 -29.11 17.00
C LYS A 62 0.57 -28.17 16.47
N PRO A 63 -0.08 -28.48 15.33
CA PRO A 63 -1.32 -27.82 14.99
C PRO A 63 -2.30 -28.20 16.10
N GLU A 64 -2.66 -27.23 16.94
CA GLU A 64 -3.81 -27.40 17.80
C GLU A 64 -5.00 -27.66 16.87
N ALA A 65 -5.52 -28.89 16.93
CA ALA A 65 -6.52 -29.41 15.99
C ALA A 65 -7.92 -28.81 16.23
N LEU A 66 -7.98 -27.66 16.88
CA LEU A 66 -9.14 -26.83 17.04
C LEU A 66 -8.72 -25.49 16.48
N ILE A 67 -9.49 -24.94 15.53
CA ILE A 67 -9.41 -23.51 15.24
C ILE A 67 -9.38 -22.83 16.61
N PRO A 68 -8.33 -22.06 16.98
CA PRO A 68 -8.35 -21.32 18.23
C PRO A 68 -9.71 -20.62 18.27
N ALA A 69 -10.52 -20.81 19.32
CA ALA A 69 -11.87 -20.24 19.36
C ALA A 69 -11.87 -18.72 19.08
N GLU A 70 -10.71 -18.10 19.29
CA GLU A 70 -10.32 -16.73 18.98
C GLU A 70 -10.33 -16.38 17.47
N LEU A 71 -9.98 -17.31 16.55
CA LEU A 71 -9.94 -17.04 15.10
C LEU A 71 -11.32 -17.17 14.43
N GLN A 72 -12.21 -18.03 14.94
CA GLN A 72 -13.60 -18.14 14.43
C GLN A 72 -14.40 -16.85 14.62
N ILE A 73 -13.99 -16.01 15.57
CA ILE A 73 -14.59 -14.69 15.79
C ILE A 73 -14.48 -13.82 14.52
N TYR A 74 -13.44 -14.02 13.70
CA TYR A 74 -13.25 -13.31 12.44
C TYR A 74 -14.18 -13.74 11.31
N ASP A 75 -14.96 -14.81 11.48
CA ASP A 75 -16.00 -15.21 10.51
C ASP A 75 -17.34 -14.51 10.77
N ASN A 76 -17.46 -13.78 11.88
CA ASN A 76 -18.68 -13.05 12.21
C ASN A 76 -18.88 -11.85 11.26
N GLU A 77 -20.04 -11.79 10.59
CA GLU A 77 -20.33 -10.73 9.61
C GLU A 77 -20.27 -9.32 10.19
N ASN A 78 -20.72 -9.09 11.43
CA ASN A 78 -20.65 -7.77 12.06
C ASN A 78 -19.21 -7.32 12.30
N LEU A 79 -18.30 -8.27 12.58
CA LEU A 79 -16.89 -7.96 12.75
C LEU A 79 -16.21 -7.75 11.39
N GLN A 80 -16.54 -8.59 10.40
CA GLN A 80 -16.02 -8.46 9.05
C GLN A 80 -16.42 -7.13 8.40
N GLN A 81 -17.61 -6.59 8.65
CA GLN A 81 -18.02 -5.27 8.14
C GLN A 81 -17.03 -4.14 8.49
N ARG A 82 -16.19 -4.30 9.51
CA ARG A 82 -15.20 -3.30 9.92
C ARG A 82 -13.93 -3.29 9.07
N PHE A 83 -13.54 -4.43 8.50
CA PHE A 83 -12.23 -4.59 7.85
C PHE A 83 -12.25 -5.47 6.59
N VAL A 84 -13.42 -5.96 6.19
CA VAL A 84 -13.65 -6.78 5.00
C VAL A 84 -14.59 -6.02 4.07
N ARG A 85 -14.16 -5.90 2.83
CA ARG A 85 -14.94 -5.34 1.73
C ARG A 85 -15.58 -6.47 0.94
N ALA A 86 -16.85 -6.33 0.60
CA ALA A 86 -17.55 -7.23 -0.31
C ALA A 86 -18.09 -6.41 -1.47
N GLU A 87 -17.86 -6.87 -2.70
CA GLU A 87 -18.42 -6.23 -3.89
C GLU A 87 -19.91 -6.62 -4.03
N GLN A 88 -20.77 -5.64 -4.33
CA GLN A 88 -22.22 -5.89 -4.39
C GLN A 88 -22.56 -6.92 -5.48
N GLY A 89 -23.12 -8.07 -5.08
CA GLY A 89 -23.47 -9.16 -5.98
C GLY A 89 -22.34 -10.16 -6.28
N SER A 90 -21.16 -9.99 -5.67
CA SER A 90 -20.03 -10.92 -5.76
C SER A 90 -19.86 -11.70 -4.46
N SER A 91 -19.41 -12.96 -4.55
CA SER A 91 -18.99 -13.74 -3.38
C SER A 91 -17.55 -13.44 -2.93
N ILE A 92 -16.82 -12.64 -3.74
CA ILE A 92 -15.45 -12.22 -3.48
C ILE A 92 -15.44 -11.15 -2.39
N ARG A 93 -14.65 -11.40 -1.36
CA ARG A 93 -14.35 -10.51 -0.25
C ARG A 93 -12.87 -10.14 -0.27
N GLU A 94 -12.57 -8.91 0.13
CA GLU A 94 -11.22 -8.36 0.22
C GLU A 94 -10.93 -7.94 1.67
N ALA A 95 -9.74 -8.22 2.18
CA ALA A 95 -9.29 -7.78 3.50
C ALA A 95 -7.82 -7.39 3.50
N SER A 96 -7.50 -6.45 4.39
CA SER A 96 -6.14 -6.08 4.73
C SER A 96 -5.72 -6.76 6.03
N LEU A 97 -4.59 -7.45 6.01
CA LEU A 97 -4.04 -8.17 7.16
C LEU A 97 -2.65 -7.62 7.52
N ILE A 98 -2.25 -7.76 8.79
CA ILE A 98 -0.87 -7.58 9.25
C ILE A 98 -0.28 -8.96 9.51
N LEU A 99 0.91 -9.21 8.95
CA LEU A 99 1.67 -10.44 9.12
C LEU A 99 2.87 -10.24 10.07
N GLU A 100 2.85 -10.95 11.19
CA GLU A 100 3.96 -11.01 12.14
C GLU A 100 4.88 -12.20 11.84
N GLY A 101 6.17 -12.08 12.22
CA GLY A 101 7.17 -13.13 11.99
C GLY A 101 7.84 -13.10 10.61
N ILE A 102 7.46 -12.17 9.74
CA ILE A 102 8.16 -11.96 8.45
C ILE A 102 9.52 -11.33 8.71
N VAL A 103 10.58 -12.06 8.38
CA VAL A 103 11.98 -11.59 8.51
C VAL A 103 12.72 -11.50 7.18
N CYS A 104 12.07 -11.83 6.06
CA CYS A 104 12.63 -11.70 4.71
C CYS A 104 11.64 -11.82 3.56
N ALA A 105 12.13 -11.45 2.37
CA ALA A 105 11.46 -11.64 1.09
C ALA A 105 11.06 -13.11 0.77
N ALA A 106 11.73 -14.13 1.34
CA ALA A 106 11.28 -15.50 1.13
C ALA A 106 10.26 -15.99 2.17
N CYS A 107 10.10 -15.31 3.31
CA CYS A 107 8.90 -15.47 4.13
C CYS A 107 7.68 -14.95 3.36
N VAL A 108 7.81 -13.79 2.71
CA VAL A 108 6.79 -13.24 1.81
C VAL A 108 6.44 -14.21 0.68
N TRP A 109 7.43 -14.65 -0.10
CA TRP A 109 7.20 -15.61 -1.19
C TRP A 109 6.54 -16.92 -0.73
N LEU A 110 6.92 -17.43 0.46
CA LEU A 110 6.32 -18.65 1.02
C LEU A 110 4.84 -18.44 1.35
N ASN A 111 4.50 -17.34 2.02
CA ASN A 111 3.11 -17.00 2.33
C ASN A 111 2.31 -16.78 1.04
N GLU A 112 2.81 -15.97 0.11
CA GLU A 112 2.18 -15.73 -1.19
C GLU A 112 1.93 -17.04 -1.94
N LYS A 113 2.93 -17.90 -2.06
CA LYS A 113 2.78 -19.16 -2.78
C LYS A 113 1.83 -20.13 -2.08
N HIS A 114 1.89 -20.23 -0.75
CA HIS A 114 1.06 -21.16 0.00
C HIS A 114 -0.41 -20.74 0.02
N ILE A 115 -0.69 -19.46 0.25
CA ILE A 115 -2.06 -18.95 0.40
C ILE A 115 -2.75 -18.83 -0.97
N ASN A 116 -2.04 -18.43 -2.03
CA ASN A 116 -2.60 -18.42 -3.39
C ASN A 116 -2.89 -19.83 -3.95
N GLN A 117 -2.46 -20.90 -3.27
CA GLN A 117 -2.77 -22.28 -3.67
C GLN A 117 -4.05 -22.82 -3.01
N LEU A 118 -4.61 -22.13 -2.02
CA LEU A 118 -5.85 -22.54 -1.36
C LEU A 118 -7.02 -22.35 -2.32
N GLU A 119 -7.87 -23.36 -2.47
CA GLU A 119 -9.14 -23.22 -3.19
C GLU A 119 -10.01 -22.17 -2.50
N GLY A 120 -10.56 -21.26 -3.30
CA GLY A 120 -11.30 -20.09 -2.82
C GLY A 120 -10.46 -18.83 -2.61
N VAL A 121 -9.12 -18.87 -2.61
CA VAL A 121 -8.31 -17.64 -2.62
C VAL A 121 -8.11 -17.15 -4.05
N VAL A 122 -8.44 -15.87 -4.29
CA VAL A 122 -8.32 -15.22 -5.61
C VAL A 122 -6.95 -14.57 -5.76
N ASP A 123 -6.51 -13.83 -4.75
CA ASP A 123 -5.22 -13.13 -4.75
C ASP A 123 -4.74 -12.91 -3.30
N PHE A 124 -3.45 -13.14 -3.06
CA PHE A 124 -2.79 -12.86 -1.81
C PHE A 124 -1.40 -12.29 -2.06
N ARG A 125 -1.16 -11.06 -1.60
CA ARG A 125 0.11 -10.34 -1.78
C ARG A 125 0.58 -9.77 -0.47
N VAL A 126 1.89 -9.77 -0.24
CA VAL A 126 2.46 -9.26 1.01
C VAL A 126 3.47 -8.16 0.72
N ASN A 127 3.24 -6.98 1.28
CA ASN A 127 4.21 -5.92 1.33
C ASN A 127 5.22 -6.20 2.46
N TYR A 128 6.43 -6.59 2.07
CA TYR A 128 7.53 -6.85 3.00
C TYR A 128 7.85 -5.66 3.91
N THR A 129 7.74 -4.43 3.37
CA THR A 129 8.16 -3.21 4.06
C THR A 129 7.18 -2.80 5.15
N THR A 130 5.88 -2.94 4.88
CA THR A 130 4.81 -2.51 5.79
C THR A 130 4.23 -3.66 6.60
N HIS A 131 4.71 -4.90 6.40
CA HIS A 131 4.14 -6.12 6.98
C HIS A 131 2.65 -6.32 6.66
N ARG A 132 2.09 -5.55 5.71
CA ARG A 132 0.69 -5.60 5.32
C ARG A 132 0.52 -6.65 4.22
N ALA A 133 -0.49 -7.49 4.36
CA ALA A 133 -0.93 -8.41 3.34
C ALA A 133 -2.32 -8.01 2.82
N HIS A 134 -2.51 -8.16 1.53
CA HIS A 134 -3.80 -8.02 0.90
C HIS A 134 -4.32 -9.41 0.55
N LEU A 135 -5.54 -9.72 0.97
CA LEU A 135 -6.21 -10.99 0.72
C LEU A 135 -7.51 -10.72 -0.03
N SER A 136 -7.72 -11.42 -1.13
CA SER A 136 -8.99 -11.54 -1.85
C SER A 136 -9.41 -13.00 -1.90
N TRP A 137 -10.60 -13.33 -1.42
CA TRP A 137 -11.10 -14.70 -1.35
C TRP A 137 -12.60 -14.80 -1.62
N ASP A 138 -13.06 -15.94 -2.11
CA ASP A 138 -14.44 -16.29 -2.27
C ASP A 138 -15.01 -16.85 -0.96
N SER A 139 -15.88 -16.08 -0.33
CA SER A 139 -16.51 -16.43 0.95
C SER A 139 -17.44 -17.63 0.91
N GLN A 140 -17.83 -18.12 -0.28
CA GLN A 140 -18.58 -19.36 -0.43
C GLN A 140 -17.70 -20.61 -0.42
N GLN A 141 -16.41 -20.45 -0.72
CA GLN A 141 -15.46 -21.57 -0.83
C GLN A 141 -14.58 -21.72 0.41
N ILE A 142 -14.14 -20.61 1.01
CA ILE A 142 -13.23 -20.62 2.16
C ILE A 142 -13.58 -19.55 3.18
N ALA A 143 -13.54 -19.88 4.47
CA ALA A 143 -13.73 -18.91 5.54
C ALA A 143 -12.44 -18.11 5.80
N LEU A 144 -12.57 -16.91 6.36
CA LEU A 144 -11.39 -16.10 6.69
C LEU A 144 -10.53 -16.80 7.74
N SER A 145 -11.16 -17.43 8.73
CA SER A 145 -10.45 -18.20 9.77
C SER A 145 -9.59 -19.32 9.19
N ASP A 146 -10.03 -20.01 8.13
CA ASP A 146 -9.27 -21.05 7.45
C ASP A 146 -8.00 -20.49 6.79
N VAL A 147 -8.11 -19.32 6.16
CA VAL A 147 -6.94 -18.62 5.59
C VAL A 147 -5.96 -18.21 6.68
N LEU A 148 -6.45 -17.63 7.79
CA LEU A 148 -5.62 -17.25 8.94
C LEU A 148 -4.94 -18.48 9.57
N GLN A 149 -5.64 -19.61 9.62
CA GLN A 149 -5.10 -20.87 10.09
C GLN A 149 -4.01 -21.42 9.17
N ALA A 150 -4.19 -21.34 7.84
CA ALA A 150 -3.17 -21.74 6.89
C ALA A 150 -1.89 -20.90 7.06
N ILE A 151 -2.01 -19.59 7.30
CA ILE A 151 -0.88 -18.71 7.63
C ILE A 151 -0.21 -19.15 8.95
N THR A 152 -1.01 -19.51 9.95
CA THR A 152 -0.50 -20.01 11.24
C THR A 152 0.20 -21.37 11.11
N ALA A 153 -0.29 -22.24 10.25
CA ALA A 153 0.27 -23.57 10.00
C ALA A 153 1.68 -23.53 9.40
N ILE A 154 2.01 -22.48 8.63
CA ILE A 154 3.37 -22.23 8.12
C ILE A 154 4.23 -21.36 9.05
N GLY A 155 3.74 -21.06 10.26
CA GLY A 155 4.50 -20.43 11.35
C GLY A 155 4.45 -18.90 11.39
N TYR A 156 3.45 -18.27 10.77
CA TYR A 156 3.25 -16.82 10.80
C TYR A 156 1.94 -16.47 11.50
N GLN A 157 1.83 -15.26 12.06
CA GLN A 157 0.58 -14.80 12.66
C GLN A 157 -0.02 -13.72 11.78
N ALA A 158 -1.30 -13.85 11.44
CA ALA A 158 -2.05 -12.86 10.70
C ALA A 158 -3.17 -12.27 11.57
N HIS A 159 -3.33 -10.96 11.48
CA HIS A 159 -4.39 -10.22 12.15
C HIS A 159 -5.03 -9.24 11.16
N PRO A 160 -6.31 -8.86 11.33
CA PRO A 160 -6.85 -7.72 10.62
C PRO A 160 -5.99 -6.48 10.78
N PHE A 161 -5.93 -5.66 9.74
CA PHE A 161 -5.14 -4.44 9.76
C PHE A 161 -5.60 -3.48 10.85
N ASP A 162 -4.66 -3.07 11.69
CA ASP A 162 -4.81 -2.09 12.76
C ASP A 162 -3.55 -1.21 12.80
N ALA A 163 -3.73 0.08 12.53
CA ALA A 163 -2.64 1.06 12.48
C ALA A 163 -1.87 1.14 13.81
N SER A 164 -2.55 0.98 14.95
CA SER A 164 -1.92 1.06 16.27
C SER A 164 -0.98 -0.13 16.54
N ARG A 165 -1.36 -1.32 16.07
CA ARG A 165 -0.53 -2.54 16.16
C ARG A 165 0.70 -2.43 15.27
N LEU A 166 0.55 -1.92 14.05
CA LEU A 166 1.67 -1.68 13.15
C LEU A 166 2.70 -0.73 13.77
N GLU A 167 2.25 0.37 14.38
CA GLU A 167 3.14 1.32 15.06
C GLU A 167 3.89 0.65 16.23
N ASN A 168 3.23 -0.22 16.99
CA ASN A 168 3.87 -0.96 18.08
C ASN A 168 4.94 -1.94 17.58
N LEU A 169 4.73 -2.60 16.43
CA LEU A 169 5.72 -3.46 15.80
C LEU A 169 6.94 -2.64 15.35
N GLN A 170 6.72 -1.51 14.66
CA GLN A 170 7.79 -0.60 14.24
C GLN A 170 8.59 -0.06 15.45
N LYS A 171 7.91 0.30 16.55
CA LYS A 171 8.56 0.74 17.81
C LYS A 171 9.45 -0.36 18.39
N LYS A 172 8.99 -1.61 18.42
CA LYS A 172 9.76 -2.75 18.92
C LYS A 172 11.00 -3.00 18.05
N GLU A 173 10.87 -3.01 16.73
CA GLU A 173 11.98 -3.17 15.79
C GLU A 173 13.04 -2.08 15.99
N LYS A 174 12.60 -0.80 16.05
CA LYS A 174 13.47 0.34 16.30
C LYS A 174 14.21 0.24 17.63
N ALA A 175 13.54 -0.18 18.70
CA ALA A 175 14.14 -0.35 20.01
C ALA A 175 15.23 -1.44 20.00
N ILE A 176 15.01 -2.56 19.32
CA ILE A 176 16.01 -3.64 19.18
C ILE A 176 17.23 -3.12 18.39
N ALA A 177 17.01 -2.42 17.27
CA ALA A 177 18.08 -1.85 16.46
C ALA A 177 18.94 -0.86 17.26
N LEU A 178 18.31 0.06 18.00
CA LEU A 178 19.01 1.03 18.85
C LEU A 178 19.82 0.37 19.96
N ARG A 179 19.31 -0.71 20.59
CA ARG A 179 20.08 -1.48 21.59
C ARG A 179 21.32 -2.12 20.99
N ARG A 180 21.22 -2.70 19.79
CA ARG A 180 22.37 -3.30 19.08
C ARG A 180 23.41 -2.24 18.72
N ILE A 181 22.98 -1.07 18.25
CA ILE A 181 23.85 0.09 17.97
C ILE A 181 24.52 0.59 19.24
N ALA A 182 23.77 0.73 20.35
CA ALA A 182 24.32 1.20 21.61
C ALA A 182 25.42 0.26 22.13
N ILE A 183 25.19 -1.05 22.11
CA ILE A 183 26.18 -2.05 22.52
C ILE A 183 27.40 -2.03 21.58
N ALA A 184 27.19 -1.97 20.27
CA ALA A 184 28.28 -1.88 19.30
C ALA A 184 29.08 -0.58 19.43
N GLY A 185 28.41 0.55 19.71
CA GLY A 185 29.05 1.85 19.90
C GLY A 185 29.87 1.91 21.19
N ILE A 186 29.34 1.37 22.30
CA ILE A 186 30.11 1.24 23.54
C ILE A 186 31.31 0.32 23.30
N GLY A 187 31.12 -0.85 22.69
CA GLY A 187 32.22 -1.77 22.39
C GLY A 187 33.28 -1.14 21.48
N MET A 188 32.86 -0.43 20.42
CA MET A 188 33.76 0.32 19.54
C MET A 188 34.55 1.37 20.32
N MET A 189 33.91 2.23 21.10
CA MET A 189 34.61 3.29 21.83
C MET A 189 35.61 2.74 22.84
N GLN A 190 35.21 1.74 23.63
CA GLN A 190 36.06 1.16 24.66
C GLN A 190 37.24 0.38 24.06
N VAL A 191 37.01 -0.43 23.02
CA VAL A 191 38.07 -1.18 22.37
C VAL A 191 38.98 -0.27 21.55
N MET A 192 38.47 0.78 20.93
CA MET A 192 39.31 1.77 20.24
C MET A 192 40.25 2.50 21.21
N MET A 193 39.77 2.87 22.41
CA MET A 193 40.62 3.46 23.44
C MET A 193 41.77 2.53 23.85
N ILE A 194 41.50 1.22 23.95
CA ILE A 194 42.51 0.20 24.26
C ILE A 194 43.43 -0.03 23.06
N ALA A 195 42.89 -0.08 21.84
CA ALA A 195 43.65 -0.30 20.62
C ALA A 195 44.65 0.83 20.36
N ILE A 196 44.28 2.09 20.60
CA ILE A 196 45.22 3.22 20.54
C ILE A 196 46.38 3.02 21.51
N ALA A 197 46.11 2.56 22.74
CA ALA A 197 47.15 2.26 23.71
C ALA A 197 48.04 1.10 23.25
N LEU A 198 47.49 0.07 22.58
CA LEU A 198 48.25 -1.02 21.98
C LEU A 198 49.10 -0.56 20.80
N TYR A 199 48.59 0.29 19.90
CA TYR A 199 49.32 0.81 18.75
C TYR A 199 50.47 1.74 19.16
N ILE A 200 50.21 2.68 20.08
CA ILE A 200 51.27 3.57 20.63
C ILE A 200 52.24 2.75 21.50
N GLY A 201 51.71 1.75 22.19
CA GLY A 201 52.45 0.80 23.00
C GLY A 201 53.36 -0.13 22.21
N ALA A 202 53.09 -0.37 20.93
CA ALA A 202 53.93 -1.19 20.06
C ALA A 202 55.22 -0.45 19.63
N ASP A 203 55.17 0.88 19.54
CA ASP A 203 56.33 1.74 19.24
C ASP A 203 57.14 2.14 20.48
N SER A 204 56.60 1.89 21.68
CA SER A 204 57.26 2.12 22.97
C SER A 204 57.55 0.77 23.65
N ASP A 205 58.51 0.71 24.59
CA ASP A 205 58.92 -0.55 25.25
C ASP A 205 57.84 -1.08 26.23
N MET A 206 56.66 -1.45 25.71
CA MET A 206 55.53 -1.96 26.51
C MET A 206 55.82 -3.36 27.04
N GLN A 207 55.53 -3.59 28.32
CA GLN A 207 55.67 -4.92 28.92
C GLN A 207 54.66 -5.90 28.30
N ALA A 208 55.14 -7.07 27.88
CA ALA A 208 54.31 -8.12 27.25
C ALA A 208 53.09 -8.54 28.09
N ILE A 209 53.18 -8.46 29.43
CA ILE A 209 52.05 -8.73 30.34
C ILE A 209 50.93 -7.71 30.17
N THR A 210 51.28 -6.42 30.03
CA THR A 210 50.32 -5.33 29.84
C THR A 210 49.63 -5.46 28.48
N GLU A 211 50.39 -5.76 27.43
CA GLU A 211 49.85 -5.99 26.10
C GLU A 211 48.85 -7.15 26.09
N MET A 212 49.23 -8.31 26.66
CA MET A 212 48.37 -9.48 26.77
C MET A 212 47.08 -9.16 27.56
N PHE A 213 47.19 -8.42 28.66
CA PHE A 213 46.05 -7.99 29.46
C PHE A 213 45.07 -7.12 28.66
N LEU A 214 45.58 -6.15 27.91
CA LEU A 214 44.77 -5.29 27.04
C LEU A 214 44.10 -6.06 25.89
N ARG A 215 44.78 -7.07 25.32
CA ARG A 215 44.21 -7.98 24.31
C ARG A 215 43.03 -8.79 24.87
N TRP A 216 43.17 -9.36 26.08
CA TRP A 216 42.08 -10.10 26.74
C TRP A 216 40.86 -9.24 27.07
N ILE A 217 41.07 -8.00 27.52
CA ILE A 217 39.97 -7.05 27.74
C ILE A 217 39.27 -6.74 26.41
N SER A 218 40.04 -6.49 25.35
CA SER A 218 39.50 -6.20 24.02
C SER A 218 38.65 -7.36 23.48
N LEU A 219 39.09 -8.61 23.70
CA LEU A 219 38.32 -9.82 23.38
C LEU A 219 36.99 -9.85 24.13
N LEU A 220 37.03 -9.66 25.46
CA LEU A 220 35.84 -9.70 26.31
C LEU A 220 34.81 -8.64 25.92
N LEU A 221 35.26 -7.43 25.60
CA LEU A 221 34.39 -6.32 25.17
C LEU A 221 33.85 -6.53 23.74
N THR A 222 34.60 -7.19 22.86
CA THR A 222 34.18 -7.44 21.46
C THR A 222 33.20 -8.60 21.32
N THR A 223 33.31 -9.60 22.21
CA THR A 223 32.41 -10.77 22.24
C THR A 223 30.91 -10.41 22.17
N PRO A 224 30.36 -9.53 23.03
CA PRO A 224 28.94 -9.16 22.94
C PRO A 224 28.60 -8.42 21.64
N VAL A 225 29.51 -7.63 21.08
CA VAL A 225 29.27 -6.94 19.79
C VAL A 225 29.14 -7.94 18.65
N VAL A 226 29.99 -8.97 18.62
CA VAL A 226 29.93 -10.03 17.61
C VAL A 226 28.68 -10.87 17.78
N PHE A 227 28.42 -11.44 18.96
CA PHE A 227 27.33 -12.40 19.11
C PHE A 227 25.93 -11.76 19.28
N PHE A 228 25.82 -10.58 19.89
CA PHE A 228 24.53 -9.91 20.06
C PHE A 228 24.26 -8.91 18.94
N SER A 229 25.16 -7.94 18.73
CA SER A 229 24.93 -6.85 17.77
C SER A 229 24.97 -7.34 16.31
N SER A 230 25.88 -8.26 15.97
CA SER A 230 26.00 -8.82 14.61
C SER A 230 25.11 -10.04 14.33
N SER A 231 24.34 -10.51 15.31
CA SER A 231 23.47 -11.70 15.18
C SER A 231 22.55 -11.65 13.95
N GLY A 232 22.01 -10.48 13.62
CA GLY A 232 21.16 -10.29 12.45
C GLY A 232 21.85 -10.65 11.13
N PHE A 233 23.13 -10.29 10.99
CA PHE A 233 23.91 -10.58 9.78
C PHE A 233 24.15 -12.08 9.63
N PHE A 234 24.53 -12.76 10.73
CA PHE A 234 24.78 -14.20 10.71
C PHE A 234 23.52 -15.01 10.36
N ILE A 235 22.38 -14.64 10.96
CA ILE A 235 21.10 -15.30 10.69
C ILE A 235 20.69 -15.08 9.22
N ALA A 236 20.86 -13.86 8.70
CA ALA A 236 20.54 -13.54 7.32
C ALA A 236 21.46 -14.27 6.32
N ALA A 237 22.77 -14.27 6.55
CA ALA A 237 23.76 -14.98 5.73
C ALA A 237 23.49 -16.48 5.68
N TRP A 238 23.24 -17.09 6.83
CA TRP A 238 22.93 -18.52 6.92
C TRP A 238 21.66 -18.88 6.15
N ARG A 239 20.62 -18.04 6.30
CA ARG A 239 19.36 -18.19 5.59
C ARG A 239 19.52 -18.07 4.07
N ASP A 240 20.31 -17.11 3.60
CA ASP A 240 20.50 -16.89 2.16
C ASP A 240 21.30 -18.03 1.53
N LEU A 241 22.36 -18.48 2.22
CA LEU A 241 23.15 -19.65 1.81
C LEU A 241 22.29 -20.91 1.69
N LYS A 242 21.44 -21.17 2.69
CA LYS A 242 20.51 -22.31 2.70
C LYS A 242 19.51 -22.27 1.55
N ARG A 243 19.15 -21.07 1.09
CA ARG A 243 18.25 -20.84 -0.06
C ARG A 243 18.98 -20.77 -1.40
N LYS A 244 20.28 -21.07 -1.44
CA LYS A 244 21.13 -20.97 -2.63
C LYS A 244 21.09 -19.57 -3.25
N ARG A 245 20.96 -18.53 -2.41
CA ARG A 245 21.04 -17.12 -2.81
C ARG A 245 22.27 -16.50 -2.16
N LEU A 246 22.97 -15.65 -2.89
CA LEU A 246 24.11 -14.90 -2.37
C LEU A 246 23.64 -13.51 -1.98
N GLY A 247 23.40 -13.33 -0.68
CA GLY A 247 23.01 -12.06 -0.09
C GLY A 247 24.21 -11.25 0.41
N MET A 248 24.02 -9.94 0.58
CA MET A 248 25.03 -8.99 1.07
C MET A 248 25.56 -9.32 2.47
N ASP A 249 24.76 -10.02 3.29
CA ASP A 249 25.14 -10.35 4.66
C ASP A 249 26.17 -11.50 4.72
N ALA A 250 26.36 -12.26 3.64
CA ALA A 250 27.31 -13.37 3.60
C ALA A 250 28.78 -12.91 3.67
N PRO A 251 29.26 -12.01 2.80
CA PRO A 251 30.60 -11.42 2.95
C PRO A 251 30.84 -10.75 4.31
N VAL A 252 29.87 -9.97 4.78
CA VAL A 252 29.93 -9.26 6.07
C VAL A 252 30.11 -10.24 7.21
N SER A 253 29.32 -11.32 7.22
CA SER A 253 29.39 -12.37 8.23
C SER A 253 30.73 -13.10 8.22
N ILE A 254 31.24 -13.42 7.02
CA ILE A 254 32.56 -14.05 6.86
C ILE A 254 33.64 -13.12 7.40
N ALA A 255 33.64 -11.84 7.05
CA ALA A 255 34.64 -10.87 7.48
C ALA A 255 34.64 -10.68 9.00
N ILE A 256 33.47 -10.48 9.63
CA ILE A 256 33.36 -10.31 11.08
C ILE A 256 33.84 -11.56 11.81
N LEU A 257 33.37 -12.75 11.40
CA LEU A 257 33.76 -14.01 12.04
C LEU A 257 35.24 -14.31 11.85
N SER A 258 35.78 -14.13 10.64
CA SER A 258 37.17 -14.41 10.36
C SER A 258 38.11 -13.48 11.13
N ALA A 259 37.83 -12.18 11.14
CA ALA A 259 38.63 -11.20 11.88
C ALA A 259 38.57 -11.42 13.39
N TYR A 260 37.38 -11.74 13.92
CA TYR A 260 37.21 -12.06 15.34
C TYR A 260 37.94 -13.34 15.73
N LEU A 261 37.78 -14.43 14.97
CA LEU A 261 38.46 -15.70 15.26
C LEU A 261 39.98 -15.58 15.12
N ALA A 262 40.47 -14.86 14.11
CA ALA A 262 41.90 -14.57 13.96
C ALA A 262 42.45 -13.77 15.16
N SER A 263 41.72 -12.74 15.61
CA SER A 263 42.11 -11.93 16.78
C SER A 263 42.07 -12.74 18.09
N CYS A 264 41.09 -13.63 18.25
CA CYS A 264 41.04 -14.57 19.37
C CYS A 264 42.24 -15.53 19.36
N TRP A 265 42.60 -16.06 18.18
CA TRP A 265 43.77 -16.92 18.03
C TRP A 265 45.07 -16.18 18.37
N ALA A 266 45.24 -14.95 17.87
CA ALA A 266 46.39 -14.10 18.18
C ALA A 266 46.48 -13.74 19.67
N THR A 267 45.33 -13.55 20.34
CA THR A 267 45.26 -13.31 21.79
C THR A 267 45.65 -14.55 22.60
N MET A 268 45.21 -15.74 22.17
CA MET A 268 45.52 -17.00 22.87
C MET A 268 46.97 -17.44 22.67
N THR A 269 47.53 -17.24 21.48
CA THR A 269 48.91 -17.64 21.15
C THR A 269 49.94 -16.59 21.58
N GLY A 270 49.51 -15.37 21.89
CA GLY A 270 50.40 -14.25 22.17
C GLY A 270 51.23 -13.82 20.97
N THR A 271 50.78 -14.14 19.75
CA THR A 271 51.52 -13.87 18.50
C THR A 271 50.62 -13.19 17.47
N GLY A 272 51.18 -12.27 16.68
CA GLY A 272 50.47 -11.53 15.64
C GLY A 272 49.62 -10.37 16.17
N GLU A 273 49.00 -9.64 15.24
CA GLU A 273 48.18 -8.45 15.52
C GLU A 273 46.72 -8.79 15.80
N VAL A 274 46.04 -7.97 16.61
CA VAL A 274 44.61 -8.09 16.92
C VAL A 274 43.81 -6.96 16.29
N TYR A 275 42.59 -7.25 15.82
CA TYR A 275 41.75 -6.31 15.08
C TYR A 275 40.34 -6.20 15.66
N PHE A 276 40.25 -6.33 16.99
CA PHE A 276 39.00 -6.20 17.73
C PHE A 276 38.36 -4.82 17.53
N ASP A 277 39.17 -3.77 17.40
CA ASP A 277 38.75 -2.40 17.08
C ASP A 277 38.06 -2.33 15.72
N SER A 278 38.65 -2.94 14.70
CA SER A 278 38.15 -2.98 13.34
C SER A 278 36.83 -3.73 13.27
N VAL A 279 36.71 -4.87 13.97
CA VAL A 279 35.46 -5.64 14.07
C VAL A 279 34.34 -4.82 14.70
N ASN A 280 34.61 -4.14 15.82
CA ASN A 280 33.60 -3.34 16.51
C ASN A 280 33.20 -2.10 15.71
N MET A 281 34.18 -1.39 15.14
CA MET A 281 33.95 -0.20 14.32
C MET A 281 33.14 -0.55 13.07
N PHE A 282 33.51 -1.62 12.36
CA PHE A 282 32.79 -2.09 11.19
C PHE A 282 31.34 -2.48 11.54
N THR A 283 31.16 -3.25 12.62
CA THR A 283 29.82 -3.65 13.10
C THR A 283 28.97 -2.43 13.45
N PHE A 284 29.53 -1.46 14.16
CA PHE A 284 28.83 -0.24 14.56
C PHE A 284 28.38 0.57 13.35
N PHE A 285 29.28 0.92 12.43
CA PHE A 285 28.94 1.72 11.26
C PHE A 285 27.94 1.02 10.34
N LEU A 286 28.06 -0.30 10.18
CA LEU A 286 27.13 -1.07 9.38
C LEU A 286 25.74 -1.10 10.02
N LEU A 287 25.65 -1.27 11.34
CA LEU A 287 24.37 -1.18 12.07
C LEU A 287 23.75 0.22 11.99
N VAL A 288 24.55 1.28 12.11
CA VAL A 288 24.08 2.66 11.93
C VAL A 288 23.54 2.85 10.50
N GLY A 289 24.28 2.39 9.48
CA GLY A 289 23.83 2.39 8.09
C GLY A 289 22.50 1.67 7.91
N ARG A 290 22.35 0.45 8.46
CA ARG A 290 21.10 -0.33 8.45
C ARG A 290 19.96 0.36 9.18
N TYR A 291 20.25 1.08 10.26
CA TYR A 291 19.24 1.84 11.00
C TYR A 291 18.78 3.08 10.21
N LEU A 292 19.69 3.80 9.58
CA LEU A 292 19.35 4.91 8.69
C LEU A 292 18.55 4.42 7.49
N GLU A 293 18.94 3.29 6.89
CA GLU A 293 18.18 2.55 5.88
C GLU A 293 16.74 2.27 6.33
N MET A 294 16.59 1.59 7.47
CA MET A 294 15.30 1.20 8.03
C MET A 294 14.45 2.44 8.32
N SER A 295 15.04 3.48 8.91
CA SER A 295 14.35 4.73 9.23
C SER A 295 13.90 5.48 7.97
N ALA A 296 14.74 5.54 6.93
CA ALA A 296 14.38 6.16 5.66
C ALA A 296 13.22 5.41 4.98
N ARG A 297 13.26 4.08 5.00
CA ARG A 297 12.19 3.22 4.47
C ARG A 297 10.88 3.41 5.23
N HIS A 298 10.91 3.44 6.57
CA HIS A 298 9.69 3.72 7.35
C HIS A 298 9.17 5.13 7.10
N GLN A 299 10.04 6.14 7.09
CA GLN A 299 9.60 7.52 6.88
C GLN A 299 8.91 7.69 5.52
N ALA A 300 9.40 7.02 4.49
CA ALA A 300 8.78 7.09 3.17
C ALA A 300 7.41 6.39 3.14
N GLY A 301 7.20 5.31 3.90
CA GLY A 301 5.91 4.61 4.01
C GLY A 301 4.82 5.33 4.82
N LYS A 302 5.15 6.41 5.54
CA LYS A 302 4.20 7.08 6.47
C LYS A 302 3.06 7.83 5.82
N VAL A 303 3.17 8.24 4.56
CA VAL A 303 2.15 9.09 3.92
C VAL A 303 0.78 8.37 3.83
N ALA A 304 0.78 7.06 3.58
CA ALA A 304 -0.44 6.26 3.62
C ALA A 304 -1.01 6.14 5.05
N GLU A 305 -0.16 6.07 6.07
CA GLU A 305 -0.56 6.01 7.48
C GLU A 305 -1.11 7.36 7.99
N GLU A 306 -0.51 8.47 7.56
CA GLU A 306 -0.95 9.83 7.92
C GLU A 306 -2.35 10.14 7.40
N LEU A 307 -2.72 9.61 6.23
CA LEU A 307 -4.09 9.71 5.72
C LEU A 307 -5.09 9.02 6.67
N ILE A 308 -4.78 7.85 7.21
CA ILE A 308 -5.65 7.15 8.18
C ILE A 308 -5.79 7.96 9.48
N ARG A 309 -4.71 8.62 9.93
CA ARG A 309 -4.69 9.42 11.16
C ARG A 309 -5.61 10.65 11.13
N LEU A 310 -6.17 10.96 9.98
CA LEU A 310 -7.16 12.02 9.85
C LEU A 310 -8.52 11.62 10.42
N LEU A 311 -8.81 10.31 10.54
CA LEU A 311 -10.03 9.88 11.17
C LEU A 311 -9.96 10.14 12.68
N PRO A 312 -10.99 10.74 13.28
CA PRO A 312 -11.02 10.95 14.73
C PRO A 312 -11.16 9.62 15.46
N ASP A 313 -10.66 9.56 16.71
CA ASP A 313 -10.82 8.36 17.55
C ASP A 313 -12.28 8.16 18.01
N SER A 314 -13.07 9.24 18.07
CA SER A 314 -14.45 9.23 18.55
C SER A 314 -15.39 10.06 17.67
N ALA A 315 -16.67 9.72 17.72
CA ALA A 315 -17.75 10.41 17.02
C ALA A 315 -18.93 10.67 17.97
N THR A 316 -19.69 11.74 17.72
CA THR A 316 -20.93 12.03 18.45
C THR A 316 -22.11 11.39 17.71
N ARG A 317 -22.65 10.30 18.25
CA ARG A 317 -23.86 9.63 17.73
C ARG A 317 -25.11 10.22 18.38
N ILE A 318 -26.18 10.35 17.60
CA ILE A 318 -27.51 10.69 18.08
C ILE A 318 -28.31 9.39 18.17
N ASN A 319 -28.74 9.02 19.37
CA ASN A 319 -29.55 7.83 19.58
C ASN A 319 -31.00 8.02 19.06
N PRO A 320 -31.80 6.95 18.94
CA PRO A 320 -33.20 7.07 18.51
C PRO A 320 -34.08 7.95 19.41
N GLN A 321 -33.69 8.18 20.68
CA GLN A 321 -34.37 9.11 21.59
C GLN A 321 -33.97 10.58 21.38
N GLY A 322 -32.99 10.87 20.51
CA GLY A 322 -32.49 12.21 20.21
C GLY A 322 -31.38 12.71 21.13
N GLU A 323 -30.87 11.87 22.03
CA GLU A 323 -29.75 12.21 22.93
C GLU A 323 -28.40 11.99 22.23
N GLN A 324 -27.41 12.78 22.62
CA GLN A 324 -26.04 12.72 22.07
C GLN A 324 -25.17 11.82 22.95
N GLU A 325 -24.50 10.86 22.33
CA GLU A 325 -23.52 9.99 22.98
C GLU A 325 -22.19 10.01 22.21
N THR A 326 -21.07 10.05 22.94
CA THR A 326 -19.74 9.92 22.34
C THR A 326 -19.37 8.44 22.28
N VAL A 327 -19.12 7.95 21.06
CA VAL A 327 -18.73 6.55 20.79
C VAL A 327 -17.39 6.51 20.09
N VAL A 328 -16.67 5.39 20.22
CA VAL A 328 -15.43 5.17 19.46
C VAL A 328 -15.80 4.94 18.00
N VAL A 329 -15.03 5.46 17.04
CA VAL A 329 -15.34 5.30 15.60
C VAL A 329 -15.45 3.83 15.18
N SER A 330 -14.71 2.93 15.82
CA SER A 330 -14.82 1.48 15.61
C SER A 330 -16.17 0.88 16.02
N GLU A 331 -16.97 1.55 16.84
CA GLU A 331 -18.29 1.10 17.30
C GLU A 331 -19.45 1.58 16.41
N LEU A 332 -19.16 2.42 15.41
CA LEU A 332 -20.16 2.91 14.48
C LEU A 332 -20.77 1.77 13.65
N ALA A 333 -22.08 1.87 13.41
CA ALA A 333 -22.83 0.95 12.57
C ALA A 333 -23.46 1.67 11.37
N LEU A 334 -23.71 0.91 10.29
CA LEU A 334 -24.41 1.44 9.12
C LEU A 334 -25.78 1.96 9.51
N GLY A 335 -26.11 3.16 9.04
CA GLY A 335 -27.36 3.83 9.36
C GLY A 335 -27.37 4.64 10.67
N ASP A 336 -26.30 4.61 11.47
CA ASP A 336 -26.14 5.49 12.62
C ASP A 336 -26.26 6.97 12.19
N THR A 337 -26.86 7.79 13.05
CA THR A 337 -26.97 9.23 12.82
C THR A 337 -25.93 9.95 13.66
N LEU A 338 -25.06 10.72 13.02
CA LEU A 338 -23.96 11.43 13.67
C LEU A 338 -24.19 12.94 13.64
N LEU A 339 -23.81 13.61 14.73
CA LEU A 339 -23.72 15.06 14.80
C LEU A 339 -22.27 15.47 14.53
N ILE A 340 -22.07 16.24 13.48
CA ILE A 340 -20.77 16.81 13.11
C ILE A 340 -20.81 18.31 13.37
N LYS A 341 -20.09 18.79 14.38
CA LYS A 341 -20.04 20.23 14.71
C LYS A 341 -19.13 20.98 13.74
N ALA A 342 -19.21 22.32 13.77
CA ALA A 342 -18.29 23.15 13.02
C ALA A 342 -16.84 22.95 13.53
N GLY A 343 -15.91 22.78 12.61
CA GLY A 343 -14.50 22.46 12.88
C GLY A 343 -14.21 20.97 13.14
N GLU A 344 -15.23 20.10 13.22
CA GLU A 344 -15.01 18.66 13.43
C GLU A 344 -14.72 17.93 12.12
N ILE A 345 -13.92 16.87 12.23
CA ILE A 345 -13.63 15.96 11.13
C ILE A 345 -14.79 14.97 11.00
N ILE A 346 -15.20 14.71 9.76
CA ILE A 346 -16.23 13.74 9.43
C ILE A 346 -15.64 12.32 9.63
N PRO A 347 -16.22 11.47 10.50
CA PRO A 347 -15.61 10.21 10.91
C PRO A 347 -15.84 9.04 9.94
N ALA A 348 -16.82 9.14 9.05
CA ALA A 348 -17.22 8.08 8.11
C ALA A 348 -17.90 8.69 6.88
N ASP A 349 -18.11 7.91 5.83
CA ASP A 349 -18.86 8.37 4.66
C ASP A 349 -20.38 8.27 4.90
N GLY A 350 -21.12 9.25 4.42
CA GLY A 350 -22.57 9.25 4.58
C GLY A 350 -23.27 10.37 3.85
N ILE A 351 -24.54 10.58 4.20
CA ILE A 351 -25.39 11.62 3.59
C ILE A 351 -25.87 12.61 4.63
N VAL A 352 -25.95 13.89 4.27
CA VAL A 352 -26.53 14.93 5.13
C VAL A 352 -28.02 14.68 5.29
N THR A 353 -28.48 14.51 6.53
CA THR A 353 -29.91 14.40 6.86
C THR A 353 -30.50 15.75 7.26
N ILE A 354 -29.73 16.56 8.00
CA ILE A 354 -30.15 17.87 8.51
C ILE A 354 -28.95 18.84 8.48
N GLY A 355 -29.21 20.10 8.13
CA GLY A 355 -28.23 21.19 8.18
C GLY A 355 -27.78 21.66 6.80
N LYS A 356 -27.05 22.78 6.80
CA LYS A 356 -26.36 23.35 5.65
C LYS A 356 -25.03 23.93 6.15
N SER A 357 -23.94 23.55 5.52
CA SER A 357 -22.59 23.99 5.89
C SER A 357 -21.67 23.90 4.67
N SER A 358 -20.48 24.49 4.75
CA SER A 358 -19.40 24.19 3.82
C SER A 358 -18.45 23.14 4.40
N VAL A 359 -17.95 22.26 3.53
CA VAL A 359 -17.02 21.18 3.88
C VAL A 359 -15.72 21.40 3.12
N ASN A 360 -14.63 21.38 3.85
CA ASN A 360 -13.30 21.46 3.27
C ASN A 360 -12.85 20.04 2.88
N GLU A 361 -12.84 19.78 1.58
CA GLU A 361 -12.41 18.51 0.98
C GLU A 361 -10.98 18.60 0.41
N ALA A 362 -10.25 19.70 0.64
CA ALA A 362 -8.97 20.02 0.01
C ALA A 362 -7.91 18.93 0.18
N LEU A 363 -7.97 18.18 1.29
CA LEU A 363 -7.02 17.11 1.55
C LEU A 363 -7.22 15.92 0.60
N LEU A 364 -8.46 15.65 0.18
CA LEU A 364 -8.80 14.55 -0.73
C LEU A 364 -8.82 14.99 -2.19
N THR A 365 -9.32 16.20 -2.46
CA THR A 365 -9.51 16.71 -3.83
C THR A 365 -8.37 17.60 -4.31
N GLY A 366 -7.54 18.12 -3.40
CA GLY A 366 -6.54 19.15 -3.70
C GLY A 366 -7.14 20.55 -3.90
N GLU A 367 -8.47 20.70 -3.93
CA GLU A 367 -9.14 21.96 -4.18
C GLU A 367 -9.31 22.77 -2.89
N SER A 368 -8.76 23.98 -2.85
CA SER A 368 -8.75 24.79 -1.61
C SER A 368 -10.09 25.45 -1.26
N LEU A 369 -11.08 25.42 -2.16
CA LEU A 369 -12.38 26.05 -1.93
C LEU A 369 -13.34 25.08 -1.24
N PRO A 370 -13.94 25.45 -0.09
CA PRO A 370 -14.94 24.63 0.57
C PRO A 370 -16.17 24.37 -0.30
N VAL A 371 -16.65 23.13 -0.29
CA VAL A 371 -17.84 22.70 -1.04
C VAL A 371 -19.07 22.86 -0.17
N ASN A 372 -20.10 23.53 -0.68
CA ASN A 372 -21.36 23.67 0.04
C ASN A 372 -22.11 22.33 0.07
N LYS A 373 -22.60 21.96 1.26
CA LYS A 373 -23.39 20.73 1.49
C LYS A 373 -24.74 21.08 2.10
N MET A 374 -25.78 20.44 1.59
CA MET A 374 -27.16 20.51 2.07
C MET A 374 -27.76 19.11 2.19
N LYS A 375 -28.98 19.03 2.73
CA LYS A 375 -29.70 17.77 2.90
C LYS A 375 -29.73 16.96 1.59
N GLY A 376 -29.29 15.70 1.67
CA GLY A 376 -29.17 14.78 0.55
C GLY A 376 -27.76 14.68 -0.05
N ASP A 377 -26.87 15.64 0.24
CA ASP A 377 -25.51 15.61 -0.28
C ASP A 377 -24.63 14.59 0.48
N LYS A 378 -23.64 14.06 -0.23
CA LYS A 378 -22.65 13.14 0.34
C LYS A 378 -21.57 13.88 1.13
N LEU A 379 -21.20 13.28 2.25
CA LEU A 379 -20.07 13.63 3.08
C LEU A 379 -19.03 12.52 3.03
N ILE A 380 -17.76 12.91 3.00
CA ILE A 380 -16.62 11.98 2.90
C ILE A 380 -15.85 12.01 4.22
N GLY A 381 -15.52 10.84 4.76
CA GLY A 381 -14.70 10.67 5.95
C GLY A 381 -13.31 11.30 5.79
N GLY A 382 -12.82 11.94 6.84
CA GLY A 382 -11.55 12.67 6.87
C GLY A 382 -11.65 14.13 6.37
N THR A 383 -12.79 14.55 5.82
CA THR A 383 -13.03 15.96 5.45
C THR A 383 -13.50 16.78 6.66
N ILE A 384 -13.33 18.10 6.60
CA ILE A 384 -13.60 18.99 7.76
C ILE A 384 -14.88 19.78 7.51
N ASN A 385 -15.82 19.69 8.44
CA ASN A 385 -16.99 20.56 8.44
C ASN A 385 -16.58 21.97 8.91
N SER A 386 -16.89 23.03 8.14
CA SER A 386 -16.32 24.35 8.40
C SER A 386 -17.26 25.27 9.19
N ASP A 387 -18.49 25.49 8.70
CA ASP A 387 -19.29 26.65 9.12
C ASP A 387 -20.35 26.35 10.18
N SER A 388 -21.09 25.24 10.03
CA SER A 388 -22.32 24.98 10.78
C SER A 388 -22.51 23.48 11.05
N PRO A 389 -23.18 23.10 12.15
CA PRO A 389 -23.36 21.70 12.48
C PRO A 389 -24.22 20.99 11.42
N LEU A 390 -23.80 19.76 11.08
CA LEU A 390 -24.51 18.85 10.19
C LEU A 390 -24.93 17.61 10.96
N GLN A 391 -26.11 17.08 10.64
CA GLN A 391 -26.42 15.69 10.96
C GLN A 391 -26.26 14.85 9.70
N MET A 392 -25.60 13.71 9.85
CA MET A 392 -25.38 12.79 8.77
C MET A 392 -25.84 11.38 9.14
N LYS A 393 -26.29 10.62 8.14
CA LYS A 393 -26.53 9.19 8.27
C LYS A 393 -25.36 8.45 7.65
N VAL A 394 -24.76 7.54 8.42
CA VAL A 394 -23.63 6.71 7.96
C VAL A 394 -24.11 5.77 6.86
N GLU A 395 -23.49 5.84 5.69
CA GLU A 395 -23.75 4.93 4.56
C GLU A 395 -22.65 3.90 4.37
N THR A 396 -21.41 4.28 4.68
CA THR A 396 -20.24 3.42 4.44
C THR A 396 -19.25 3.52 5.61
N LEU A 397 -18.68 2.37 6.00
CA LEU A 397 -17.76 2.22 7.12
C LEU A 397 -16.54 1.37 6.74
N GLY A 398 -15.46 1.52 7.51
CA GLY A 398 -14.25 0.70 7.39
C GLY A 398 -13.60 0.76 6.00
N GLU A 399 -13.19 -0.40 5.50
CA GLU A 399 -12.49 -0.59 4.21
C GLU A 399 -13.30 -0.17 2.97
N ASN A 400 -14.59 0.13 3.15
CA ASN A 400 -15.46 0.58 2.06
C ASN A 400 -15.46 2.11 1.89
N THR A 401 -14.89 2.87 2.84
CA THR A 401 -14.85 4.34 2.75
C THR A 401 -13.93 4.83 1.63
N VAL A 402 -14.16 6.06 1.15
CA VAL A 402 -13.32 6.71 0.13
C VAL A 402 -11.86 6.82 0.61
N LEU A 403 -11.65 7.23 1.86
CA LEU A 403 -10.30 7.35 2.43
C LEU A 403 -9.59 5.99 2.49
N SER A 404 -10.27 4.94 2.95
CA SER A 404 -9.70 3.58 2.94
C SER A 404 -9.43 3.08 1.53
N ALA A 405 -10.25 3.45 0.54
CA ALA A 405 -9.99 3.13 -0.86
C ALA A 405 -8.72 3.82 -1.38
N ILE A 406 -8.48 5.10 -1.03
CA ILE A 406 -7.25 5.82 -1.38
C ILE A 406 -6.03 5.15 -0.74
N VAL A 407 -6.11 4.84 0.57
CA VAL A 407 -5.04 4.15 1.31
C VAL A 407 -4.72 2.80 0.66
N ARG A 408 -5.74 2.01 0.30
CA ARG A 408 -5.55 0.72 -0.38
C ARG A 408 -4.86 0.86 -1.72
N LEU A 409 -5.26 1.86 -2.53
CA LEU A 409 -4.61 2.12 -3.83
C LEU A 409 -3.13 2.49 -3.63
N LEU A 410 -2.81 3.28 -2.61
CA LEU A 410 -1.43 3.62 -2.26
C LEU A 410 -0.64 2.39 -1.79
N ASP A 411 -1.22 1.56 -0.92
CA ASP A 411 -0.57 0.33 -0.47
C ASP A 411 -0.35 -0.67 -1.60
N GLN A 412 -1.33 -0.81 -2.50
CA GLN A 412 -1.22 -1.66 -3.67
C GLN A 412 -0.08 -1.17 -4.59
N ALA A 413 0.04 0.14 -4.78
CA ALA A 413 1.12 0.74 -5.55
C ALA A 413 2.50 0.51 -4.91
N GLN A 414 2.60 0.59 -3.59
CA GLN A 414 3.84 0.35 -2.84
C GLN A 414 4.21 -1.13 -2.73
N ALA A 415 3.23 -2.02 -2.71
CA ALA A 415 3.45 -3.47 -2.64
C ALA A 415 3.96 -4.04 -3.97
N GLU A 416 3.61 -3.40 -5.10
CA GLU A 416 4.03 -3.83 -6.42
C GLU A 416 5.53 -3.54 -6.65
N LYS A 417 6.34 -4.59 -6.79
CA LYS A 417 7.78 -4.45 -7.04
C LYS A 417 8.03 -4.01 -8.50
N PRO A 418 8.62 -2.82 -8.72
CA PRO A 418 8.97 -2.38 -10.07
C PRO A 418 10.07 -3.26 -10.69
N GLN A 419 10.14 -3.29 -12.02
CA GLN A 419 11.18 -4.07 -12.71
C GLN A 419 12.60 -3.58 -12.38
N LEU A 420 12.76 -2.29 -12.10
CA LEU A 420 14.04 -1.70 -11.73
C LEU A 420 14.55 -2.22 -10.37
N HIS A 421 13.65 -2.51 -9.42
CA HIS A 421 13.99 -3.18 -8.17
C HIS A 421 14.51 -4.62 -8.41
N HIS A 422 13.87 -5.36 -9.32
CA HIS A 422 14.33 -6.71 -9.68
C HIS A 422 15.71 -6.71 -10.34
N ILE A 423 16.00 -5.70 -11.16
CA ILE A 423 17.31 -5.52 -11.79
C ILE A 423 18.37 -5.19 -10.72
N ALA A 424 18.07 -4.28 -9.77
CA ALA A 424 18.98 -3.92 -8.69
C ALA A 424 19.33 -5.12 -7.78
N ASP A 425 18.35 -5.96 -7.45
CA ASP A 425 18.56 -7.19 -6.66
C ASP A 425 19.45 -8.19 -7.41
N LYS A 426 19.24 -8.34 -8.72
CA LYS A 426 20.04 -9.25 -9.57
C LYS A 426 21.48 -8.77 -9.70
N ILE A 427 21.69 -7.46 -9.89
CA ILE A 427 23.01 -6.84 -9.91
C ILE A 427 23.72 -7.06 -8.57
N SER A 428 23.02 -6.84 -7.45
CA SER A 428 23.59 -7.02 -6.11
C SER A 428 24.05 -8.47 -5.88
N ALA A 429 23.25 -9.46 -6.26
CA ALA A 429 23.63 -10.87 -6.13
C ALA A 429 24.85 -11.24 -6.99
N TRP A 430 24.91 -10.74 -8.23
CA TRP A 430 26.04 -10.98 -9.13
C TRP A 430 27.31 -10.27 -8.63
N PHE A 431 27.18 -9.05 -8.11
CA PHE A 431 28.26 -8.30 -7.49
C PHE A 431 28.85 -9.05 -6.29
N VAL A 432 28.00 -9.58 -5.39
CA VAL A 432 28.46 -10.40 -4.25
C VAL A 432 29.20 -11.65 -4.73
N LEU A 433 28.69 -12.34 -5.75
CA LEU A 433 29.38 -13.50 -6.32
C LEU A 433 30.77 -13.14 -6.87
N VAL A 434 30.86 -12.10 -7.70
CA VAL A 434 32.12 -11.62 -8.27
C VAL A 434 33.10 -11.25 -7.18
N MET A 435 32.63 -10.57 -6.12
CA MET A 435 33.46 -10.17 -5.01
C MET A 435 33.99 -11.39 -4.21
N LEU A 436 33.14 -12.39 -3.92
CA LEU A 436 33.60 -13.62 -3.27
C LEU A 436 34.62 -14.39 -4.12
N VAL A 437 34.40 -14.48 -5.44
CA VAL A 437 35.37 -15.08 -6.37
C VAL A 437 36.68 -14.29 -6.36
N LEU A 438 36.62 -12.96 -6.38
CA LEU A 438 37.78 -12.10 -6.34
C LEU A 438 38.52 -12.20 -5.00
N ALA A 439 37.82 -12.34 -3.88
CA ALA A 439 38.42 -12.60 -2.58
C ALA A 439 39.20 -13.93 -2.57
N VAL A 440 38.65 -14.99 -3.16
CA VAL A 440 39.36 -16.27 -3.32
C VAL A 440 40.58 -16.13 -4.23
N ILE A 441 40.47 -15.39 -5.33
CA ILE A 441 41.59 -15.13 -6.25
C ILE A 441 42.69 -14.34 -5.54
N VAL A 442 42.34 -13.28 -4.82
CA VAL A 442 43.28 -12.44 -4.05
C VAL A 442 43.98 -13.29 -2.99
N PHE A 443 43.24 -14.06 -2.20
CA PHE A 443 43.82 -14.96 -1.21
C PHE A 443 44.78 -15.97 -1.85
N SER A 444 44.37 -16.60 -2.96
CA SER A 444 45.17 -17.59 -3.67
C SER A 444 46.43 -16.98 -4.28
N PHE A 445 46.33 -15.81 -4.89
CA PHE A 445 47.45 -15.12 -5.52
C PHE A 445 48.51 -14.74 -4.48
N TRP A 446 48.10 -14.08 -3.38
CA TRP A 446 49.04 -13.64 -2.35
C TRP A 446 49.63 -14.81 -1.56
N SER A 447 48.86 -15.89 -1.34
CA SER A 447 49.38 -17.10 -0.70
C SER A 447 50.33 -17.92 -1.59
N LEU A 448 50.15 -17.91 -2.92
CA LEU A 448 51.00 -18.67 -3.85
C LEU A 448 52.23 -17.89 -4.33
N TYR A 449 52.15 -16.56 -4.46
CA TYR A 449 53.22 -15.75 -5.03
C TYR A 449 54.29 -15.34 -4.01
N LEU A 450 53.95 -15.31 -2.72
CA LEU A 450 54.88 -15.02 -1.62
C LEU A 450 55.04 -16.29 -0.79
N VAL A 451 56.05 -17.11 -1.07
CA VAL A 451 56.25 -18.42 -0.41
C VAL A 451 57.01 -18.26 0.91
N THR A 452 56.45 -17.52 1.87
CA THR A 452 56.98 -17.37 3.23
C THR A 452 55.85 -17.53 4.26
N PRO A 453 56.08 -18.08 5.47
CA PRO A 453 55.03 -18.24 6.49
C PRO A 453 54.33 -16.94 6.88
N GLU A 454 55.03 -15.81 6.80
CA GLU A 454 54.50 -14.47 7.06
C GLU A 454 53.48 -14.01 5.99
N SER A 455 53.55 -14.57 4.78
CA SER A 455 52.68 -14.19 3.65
C SER A 455 51.24 -14.69 3.78
N MET A 456 51.01 -15.81 4.49
CA MET A 456 49.65 -16.32 4.70
C MET A 456 48.84 -15.38 5.59
N THR A 457 49.50 -14.76 6.57
CA THR A 457 48.91 -13.73 7.44
C THR A 457 48.59 -12.48 6.62
N GLU A 458 49.52 -12.03 5.79
CA GLU A 458 49.33 -10.86 4.91
C GLU A 458 48.21 -11.08 3.88
N ALA A 459 48.17 -12.25 3.23
CA ALA A 459 47.12 -12.63 2.28
C ALA A 459 45.72 -12.64 2.93
N PHE A 460 45.63 -13.08 4.19
CA PHE A 460 44.39 -13.04 4.96
C PHE A 460 43.90 -11.60 5.18
N TRP A 461 44.78 -10.69 5.58
CA TRP A 461 44.42 -9.28 5.81
C TRP A 461 44.00 -8.56 4.53
N ILE A 462 44.71 -8.78 3.42
CA ILE A 462 44.34 -8.21 2.11
C ILE A 462 42.96 -8.72 1.68
N THR A 463 42.70 -10.03 1.86
CA THR A 463 41.41 -10.63 1.53
C THR A 463 40.29 -10.08 2.40
N LEU A 464 40.56 -9.90 3.70
CA LEU A 464 39.62 -9.29 4.63
C LEU A 464 39.27 -7.86 4.21
N SER A 465 40.26 -7.05 3.81
CA SER A 465 40.02 -5.69 3.31
C SER A 465 39.09 -5.68 2.09
N VAL A 466 39.28 -6.62 1.14
CA VAL A 466 38.40 -6.76 -0.03
C VAL A 466 36.96 -7.11 0.37
N LEU A 467 36.79 -8.03 1.32
CA LEU A 467 35.46 -8.43 1.82
C LEU A 467 34.73 -7.28 2.55
N VAL A 468 35.48 -6.41 3.24
CA VAL A 468 34.93 -5.33 4.07
C VAL A 468 34.55 -4.09 3.24
N VAL A 469 35.38 -3.69 2.27
CA VAL A 469 35.19 -2.45 1.50
C VAL A 469 33.94 -2.47 0.62
N THR A 470 33.44 -3.66 0.27
CA THR A 470 32.53 -3.84 -0.86
C THR A 470 31.04 -3.81 -0.50
N CYS A 471 30.58 -3.34 0.67
CA CYS A 471 29.12 -3.37 0.94
C CYS A 471 28.34 -2.53 -0.10
N PRO A 472 27.50 -3.14 -0.96
CA PRO A 472 26.66 -2.40 -1.91
C PRO A 472 25.38 -1.85 -1.23
N CYS A 473 25.43 -1.65 0.09
CA CYS A 473 24.32 -1.24 0.96
C CYS A 473 23.53 -0.06 0.37
N ALA A 474 24.23 0.96 -0.16
CA ALA A 474 23.60 2.15 -0.74
C ALA A 474 22.88 1.88 -2.08
N LEU A 475 23.41 0.94 -2.89
CA LEU A 475 22.86 0.61 -4.20
C LEU A 475 21.49 -0.08 -4.07
N SER A 476 21.34 -0.99 -3.11
CA SER A 476 20.07 -1.70 -2.88
C SER A 476 18.96 -0.80 -2.33
N LEU A 477 19.29 0.39 -1.82
CA LEU A 477 18.34 1.30 -1.19
C LEU A 477 17.95 2.51 -2.00
N ALA A 478 18.78 2.92 -2.95
CA ALA A 478 18.55 4.12 -3.74
C ALA A 478 17.15 4.11 -4.38
N THR A 479 16.77 2.99 -5.02
CA THR A 479 15.48 2.85 -5.71
C THR A 479 14.27 2.87 -4.77
N PRO A 480 14.15 2.01 -3.74
CA PRO A 480 12.96 2.00 -2.89
C PRO A 480 12.77 3.31 -2.12
N VAL A 481 13.86 3.95 -1.66
CA VAL A 481 13.76 5.24 -0.97
C VAL A 481 13.30 6.35 -1.92
N ALA A 482 13.89 6.44 -3.12
CA ALA A 482 13.49 7.44 -4.10
C ALA A 482 12.03 7.28 -4.56
N LEU A 483 11.60 6.04 -4.84
CA LEU A 483 10.24 5.77 -5.30
C LEU A 483 9.21 6.10 -4.22
N THR A 484 9.47 5.65 -2.99
CA THR A 484 8.53 5.87 -1.89
C THR A 484 8.43 7.36 -1.53
N ALA A 485 9.55 8.10 -1.56
CA ALA A 485 9.55 9.55 -1.37
C ALA A 485 8.80 10.30 -2.50
N ALA A 486 9.00 9.88 -3.76
CA ALA A 486 8.31 10.47 -4.91
C ALA A 486 6.79 10.21 -4.84
N THR A 487 6.36 8.98 -4.52
CA THR A 487 4.96 8.63 -4.32
C THR A 487 4.32 9.44 -3.18
N GLY A 488 5.03 9.60 -2.05
CA GLY A 488 4.57 10.45 -0.95
C GLY A 488 4.34 11.89 -1.39
N HIS A 489 5.33 12.51 -2.04
CA HIS A 489 5.24 13.89 -2.50
C HIS A 489 4.14 14.13 -3.54
N LEU A 490 3.91 13.16 -4.43
CA LEU A 490 2.82 13.23 -5.42
C LEU A 490 1.45 13.12 -4.75
N THR A 491 1.33 12.27 -3.74
CA THR A 491 0.09 12.11 -2.95
C THR A 491 -0.27 13.40 -2.22
N GLU A 492 0.71 14.10 -1.62
CA GLU A 492 0.52 15.43 -1.02
C GLU A 492 -0.02 16.47 -2.01
N LYS A 493 0.20 16.27 -3.32
CA LYS A 493 -0.29 17.13 -4.41
C LYS A 493 -1.58 16.59 -5.06
N GLY A 494 -2.23 15.59 -4.48
CA GLY A 494 -3.44 14.97 -5.02
C GLY A 494 -3.20 14.03 -6.21
N ILE A 495 -1.95 13.65 -6.49
CA ILE A 495 -1.60 12.71 -7.57
C ILE A 495 -1.38 11.33 -6.96
N LEU A 496 -2.37 10.46 -7.13
CA LEU A 496 -2.32 9.09 -6.64
C LEU A 496 -1.62 8.18 -7.65
N THR A 497 -0.48 7.63 -7.25
CA THR A 497 0.19 6.56 -8.00
C THR A 497 -0.43 5.22 -7.61
N THR A 498 -1.04 4.53 -8.56
CA THR A 498 -1.75 3.25 -8.32
C THR A 498 -0.88 2.02 -8.59
N ARG A 499 0.28 2.21 -9.23
CA ARG A 499 1.20 1.14 -9.64
C ARG A 499 2.65 1.55 -9.43
N GLY A 500 3.49 0.63 -8.97
CA GLY A 500 4.90 0.92 -8.65
C GLY A 500 5.74 1.34 -9.87
N HIS A 501 5.37 0.86 -11.07
CA HIS A 501 6.02 1.22 -12.34
C HIS A 501 5.46 2.49 -13.00
N ALA A 502 4.41 3.11 -12.43
CA ALA A 502 3.77 4.27 -13.03
C ALA A 502 4.74 5.44 -13.15
N LEU A 503 5.61 5.65 -12.15
CA LEU A 503 6.61 6.73 -12.15
C LEU A 503 7.73 6.50 -13.18
N GLU A 504 8.18 5.25 -13.32
CA GLU A 504 9.15 4.87 -14.36
C GLU A 504 8.56 5.11 -15.75
N THR A 505 7.30 4.70 -15.94
CA THR A 505 6.58 4.89 -17.20
C THR A 505 6.41 6.36 -17.50
N LEU A 506 5.91 7.14 -16.52
CA LEU A 506 5.69 8.58 -16.63
C LEU A 506 6.95 9.33 -17.07
N ALA A 507 8.13 8.94 -16.55
CA ALA A 507 9.41 9.52 -16.93
C ALA A 507 9.81 9.28 -18.41
N THR A 508 9.18 8.31 -19.07
CA THR A 508 9.44 7.95 -20.49
C THR A 508 8.31 8.34 -21.44
N VAL A 509 7.22 8.91 -20.93
CA VAL A 509 6.06 9.31 -21.74
C VAL A 509 6.45 10.40 -22.73
N ASN A 510 6.10 10.19 -23.99
CA ASN A 510 6.30 11.14 -25.10
C ASN A 510 4.98 11.54 -25.78
N HIS A 511 3.86 10.94 -25.38
CA HIS A 511 2.54 11.17 -25.95
C HIS A 511 1.47 10.97 -24.87
N VAL A 512 0.65 12.00 -24.66
CA VAL A 512 -0.53 11.96 -23.78
C VAL A 512 -1.79 11.93 -24.62
N VAL A 513 -2.65 10.95 -24.39
CA VAL A 513 -3.99 10.88 -24.98
C VAL A 513 -4.98 11.30 -23.90
N PHE A 514 -5.68 12.40 -24.14
CA PHE A 514 -6.68 12.92 -23.22
C PHE A 514 -8.05 12.35 -23.59
N ASP A 515 -8.78 11.87 -22.59
CA ASP A 515 -10.22 11.81 -22.75
C ASP A 515 -10.77 13.24 -22.79
N LYS A 516 -11.88 13.47 -23.50
CA LYS A 516 -12.49 14.80 -23.56
C LYS A 516 -13.29 15.07 -22.29
N THR A 517 -14.30 14.24 -22.06
CA THR A 517 -15.34 14.48 -21.07
C THR A 517 -14.82 14.22 -19.66
N GLY A 518 -14.94 15.21 -18.77
CA GLY A 518 -14.50 15.12 -17.37
C GLY A 518 -12.99 15.27 -17.15
N THR A 519 -12.17 15.11 -18.21
CA THR A 519 -10.72 15.33 -18.16
C THR A 519 -10.34 16.73 -18.63
N LEU A 520 -10.59 17.06 -19.91
CA LEU A 520 -10.34 18.42 -20.42
C LEU A 520 -11.53 19.35 -20.18
N THR A 521 -12.71 18.78 -19.94
CA THR A 521 -13.94 19.50 -19.64
C THR A 521 -14.37 19.29 -18.18
N GLN A 522 -15.34 20.08 -17.73
CA GLN A 522 -15.91 19.97 -16.39
C GLN A 522 -16.79 18.71 -16.22
N GLY A 523 -17.18 18.05 -17.32
CA GLY A 523 -18.06 16.89 -17.30
C GLY A 523 -19.51 17.25 -16.93
N GLN A 524 -19.84 18.54 -16.99
CA GLN A 524 -21.16 19.08 -16.68
C GLN A 524 -21.63 19.92 -17.87
N LEU A 525 -22.85 19.65 -18.33
CA LEU A 525 -23.48 20.48 -19.35
C LEU A 525 -23.80 21.84 -18.73
N ALA A 526 -23.44 22.91 -19.44
CA ALA A 526 -23.86 24.25 -19.13
C ALA A 526 -24.56 24.85 -20.35
N VAL A 527 -25.57 25.68 -20.11
CA VAL A 527 -26.20 26.46 -21.18
C VAL A 527 -25.26 27.61 -21.56
N THR A 528 -24.59 27.49 -22.70
CA THR A 528 -23.64 28.51 -23.19
C THR A 528 -24.35 29.63 -23.94
N GLN A 529 -25.48 29.31 -24.59
CA GLN A 529 -26.24 30.28 -25.36
C GLN A 529 -27.74 29.99 -25.29
N VAL A 530 -28.53 31.06 -25.13
CA VAL A 530 -29.99 31.03 -25.29
C VAL A 530 -30.34 31.87 -26.52
N GLN A 531 -30.81 31.21 -27.57
CA GLN A 531 -31.23 31.84 -28.82
C GLN A 531 -32.76 31.94 -28.84
N ILE A 532 -33.31 33.11 -29.09
CA ILE A 532 -34.76 33.37 -29.06
C ILE A 532 -35.29 33.83 -30.42
N VAL A 533 -36.59 33.65 -30.64
CA VAL A 533 -37.29 34.22 -31.80
C VAL A 533 -37.63 35.69 -31.52
N ASP A 534 -37.58 36.52 -32.57
CA ASP A 534 -37.90 37.94 -32.49
C ASP A 534 -39.31 38.17 -31.91
N GLY A 535 -39.41 39.09 -30.94
CA GLY A 535 -40.66 39.42 -30.25
C GLY A 535 -40.97 38.58 -29.01
N VAL A 536 -40.12 37.62 -28.64
CA VAL A 536 -40.27 36.82 -27.41
C VAL A 536 -39.23 37.25 -26.36
N SER A 537 -39.62 37.32 -25.09
CA SER A 537 -38.70 37.67 -24.00
C SER A 537 -37.80 36.50 -23.61
N ALA A 538 -36.48 36.73 -23.54
CA ALA A 538 -35.50 35.72 -23.10
C ALA A 538 -35.77 35.24 -21.67
N ALA A 539 -36.04 36.15 -20.74
CA ALA A 539 -36.34 35.81 -19.34
C ALA A 539 -37.61 34.94 -19.24
N TRP A 540 -38.62 35.21 -20.08
CA TRP A 540 -39.84 34.42 -20.11
C TRP A 540 -39.58 32.99 -20.62
N CYS A 541 -38.81 32.84 -21.72
CA CYS A 541 -38.41 31.53 -22.22
C CYS A 541 -37.56 30.74 -21.22
N GLN A 542 -36.66 31.41 -20.49
CA GLN A 542 -35.85 30.79 -19.43
C GLN A 542 -36.73 30.31 -18.27
N ASN A 543 -37.65 31.16 -17.77
CA ASN A 543 -38.59 30.77 -16.72
C ASN A 543 -39.42 29.53 -17.11
N LEU A 544 -39.91 29.49 -18.35
CA LEU A 544 -40.66 28.35 -18.87
C LEU A 544 -39.80 27.09 -18.97
N ALA A 545 -38.61 27.18 -19.58
CA ALA A 545 -37.71 26.03 -19.74
C ALA A 545 -37.30 25.44 -18.38
N VAL A 546 -36.94 26.30 -17.42
CA VAL A 546 -36.60 25.87 -16.06
C VAL A 546 -37.80 25.23 -15.36
N SER A 547 -38.99 25.79 -15.50
CA SER A 547 -40.20 25.24 -14.85
C SER A 547 -40.61 23.88 -15.42
N PHE A 548 -40.40 23.66 -16.72
CA PHE A 548 -40.59 22.36 -17.35
C PHE A 548 -39.56 21.32 -16.85
N GLU A 549 -38.30 21.72 -16.70
CA GLU A 549 -37.20 20.84 -16.33
C GLU A 549 -37.01 20.69 -14.80
N ALA A 550 -37.75 21.43 -13.98
CA ALA A 550 -37.60 21.46 -12.52
C ALA A 550 -37.77 20.12 -11.80
N GLN A 551 -38.48 19.16 -12.43
CA GLN A 551 -38.72 17.82 -11.89
C GLN A 551 -37.89 16.74 -12.58
N SER A 552 -36.97 17.12 -13.47
CA SER A 552 -36.18 16.21 -14.31
C SER A 552 -34.77 16.05 -13.74
N GLU A 553 -34.34 14.81 -13.56
CA GLU A 553 -32.98 14.46 -13.10
C GLU A 553 -31.94 14.40 -14.25
N HIS A 554 -32.38 14.67 -15.49
CA HIS A 554 -31.54 14.56 -16.67
C HIS A 554 -30.39 15.61 -16.64
N PRO A 555 -29.16 15.29 -17.12
CA PRO A 555 -28.06 16.26 -17.13
C PRO A 555 -28.38 17.59 -17.84
N VAL A 556 -29.20 17.53 -18.89
CA VAL A 556 -29.74 18.72 -19.59
C VAL A 556 -30.64 19.56 -18.69
N ALA A 557 -31.49 18.93 -17.88
CA ALA A 557 -32.36 19.61 -16.94
C ALA A 557 -31.54 20.38 -15.90
N LYS A 558 -30.50 19.72 -15.36
CA LYS A 558 -29.56 20.31 -14.40
C LYS A 558 -28.86 21.54 -14.99
N ALA A 559 -28.46 21.47 -16.26
CA ALA A 559 -27.87 22.60 -16.97
C ALA A 559 -28.86 23.77 -17.14
N ILE A 560 -30.10 23.48 -17.52
CA ILE A 560 -31.15 24.49 -17.71
C ILE A 560 -31.53 25.14 -16.37
N LEU A 561 -31.61 24.36 -15.29
CA LEU A 561 -31.94 24.82 -13.93
C LEU A 561 -30.95 25.87 -13.38
N GLN A 562 -29.72 25.94 -13.91
CA GLN A 562 -28.74 26.96 -13.53
C GLN A 562 -29.02 28.34 -14.13
N LEU A 563 -29.94 28.45 -15.10
CA LEU A 563 -30.33 29.74 -15.67
C LEU A 563 -31.06 30.60 -14.62
N PRO A 564 -30.89 31.93 -14.64
CA PRO A 564 -31.68 32.83 -13.79
C PRO A 564 -33.16 32.63 -14.06
N HIS A 565 -33.95 32.36 -13.02
CA HIS A 565 -35.36 31.99 -13.21
C HIS A 565 -36.26 32.38 -12.05
N GLN A 566 -37.55 32.44 -12.38
CA GLN A 566 -38.67 32.40 -11.45
C GLN A 566 -39.61 31.28 -11.91
N LEU A 567 -39.87 30.31 -11.02
CA LEU A 567 -40.70 29.15 -11.34
C LEU A 567 -42.14 29.58 -11.61
N VAL A 568 -42.72 29.01 -12.67
CA VAL A 568 -44.13 29.16 -13.05
C VAL A 568 -44.83 27.80 -12.98
N PRO A 569 -46.13 27.75 -12.63
CA PRO A 569 -46.86 26.49 -12.52
C PRO A 569 -47.09 25.87 -13.90
N ILE A 570 -46.65 24.62 -14.10
CA ILE A 570 -46.89 23.85 -15.33
C ILE A 570 -47.92 22.77 -15.07
N ASP A 571 -49.05 22.83 -15.77
CA ASP A 571 -50.11 21.84 -15.70
C ASP A 571 -49.85 20.68 -16.68
N LYS A 572 -50.29 19.47 -16.31
CA LYS A 572 -50.23 18.27 -17.16
C LYS A 572 -48.83 17.98 -17.75
N LEU A 573 -47.78 18.22 -16.98
CA LEU A 573 -46.41 17.91 -17.39
C LEU A 573 -46.26 16.40 -17.63
N GLN A 574 -45.74 16.02 -18.79
CA GLN A 574 -45.43 14.64 -19.17
C GLN A 574 -44.03 14.56 -19.76
N SER A 575 -43.26 13.57 -19.31
CA SER A 575 -41.93 13.26 -19.84
C SER A 575 -42.01 12.15 -20.87
N ILE A 576 -41.44 12.39 -22.05
CA ILE A 576 -41.36 11.44 -23.14
C ILE A 576 -39.89 11.00 -23.26
N VAL A 577 -39.65 9.76 -22.84
CA VAL A 577 -38.31 9.17 -22.72
C VAL A 577 -37.53 9.31 -24.03
N GLY A 578 -36.29 9.81 -23.91
CA GLY A 578 -35.37 9.99 -25.03
C GLY A 578 -35.73 11.13 -25.99
N LYS A 579 -36.79 11.92 -25.69
CA LYS A 579 -37.28 12.98 -26.58
C LYS A 579 -37.37 14.35 -25.93
N GLY A 580 -38.06 14.47 -24.79
CA GLY A 580 -38.33 15.76 -24.14
C GLY A 580 -39.56 15.75 -23.24
N LEU A 581 -40.03 16.94 -22.88
CA LEU A 581 -41.18 17.19 -22.00
C LEU A 581 -42.29 17.93 -22.75
N GLU A 582 -43.55 17.66 -22.38
CA GLU A 582 -44.72 18.40 -22.83
C GLU A 582 -45.62 18.79 -21.66
N GLY A 583 -46.31 19.92 -21.75
CA GLY A 583 -47.07 20.48 -20.63
C GLY A 583 -47.89 21.70 -21.03
N GLN A 584 -48.65 22.25 -20.10
CA GLN A 584 -49.57 23.37 -20.31
C GLN A 584 -49.26 24.53 -19.34
N PHE A 585 -49.23 25.75 -19.86
CA PHE A 585 -49.05 26.98 -19.07
C PHE A 585 -50.01 28.05 -19.62
N GLU A 586 -50.80 28.69 -18.74
CA GLU A 586 -51.83 29.70 -19.11
C GLU A 586 -52.73 29.22 -20.27
N ASP A 587 -53.28 28.02 -20.13
CA ASP A 587 -54.11 27.33 -21.13
C ASP A 587 -53.44 27.01 -22.48
N LYS A 588 -52.18 27.39 -22.71
CA LYS A 588 -51.40 27.07 -23.91
C LYS A 588 -50.52 25.85 -23.67
N GLN A 589 -50.40 24.99 -24.69
CA GLN A 589 -49.50 23.84 -24.63
C GLN A 589 -48.10 24.25 -25.09
N TYR A 590 -47.07 23.68 -24.46
CA TYR A 590 -45.66 23.81 -24.84
C TYR A 590 -44.95 22.45 -24.88
N ARG A 591 -43.87 22.40 -25.66
CA ARG A 591 -42.91 21.27 -25.71
C ARG A 591 -41.49 21.77 -25.61
N ILE A 592 -40.68 21.08 -24.83
CA ILE A 592 -39.23 21.28 -24.74
C ILE A 592 -38.50 19.96 -25.00
N GLY A 593 -37.52 19.95 -25.90
CA GLY A 593 -36.76 18.72 -26.17
C GLY A 593 -35.97 18.72 -27.48
N THR A 594 -35.69 17.51 -27.97
CA THR A 594 -34.96 17.26 -29.23
C THR A 594 -35.69 17.81 -30.45
N LEU A 595 -34.94 18.08 -31.52
CA LEU A 595 -35.48 18.67 -32.75
C LEU A 595 -36.64 17.86 -33.35
N ASP A 596 -36.44 16.55 -33.48
CA ASP A 596 -37.44 15.65 -34.08
C ASP A 596 -38.74 15.63 -33.27
N PHE A 597 -38.63 15.69 -31.93
CA PHE A 597 -39.77 15.67 -31.03
C PHE A 597 -40.62 16.93 -31.15
N VAL A 598 -39.99 18.11 -31.19
CA VAL A 598 -40.72 19.37 -31.32
C VAL A 598 -41.26 19.56 -32.73
N GLN A 599 -40.54 19.11 -33.77
CA GLN A 599 -41.00 19.23 -35.17
C GLN A 599 -42.23 18.36 -35.48
N GLN A 600 -42.32 17.17 -34.86
CA GLN A 600 -43.49 16.29 -34.98
C GLN A 600 -44.80 16.95 -34.51
N TRP A 601 -44.71 18.07 -33.78
CA TRP A 601 -45.89 18.75 -33.27
C TRP A 601 -46.58 19.66 -34.28
N PHE A 602 -45.86 20.13 -35.30
CA PHE A 602 -46.39 21.05 -36.30
C PHE A 602 -47.04 20.29 -37.46
N VAL A 603 -48.27 20.67 -37.83
CA VAL A 603 -49.01 20.08 -38.96
C VAL A 603 -48.37 20.41 -40.31
N LYS A 604 -47.68 21.56 -40.41
CA LYS A 604 -46.79 21.93 -41.52
C LYS A 604 -45.39 22.13 -40.96
N THR A 605 -44.39 21.55 -41.62
CA THR A 605 -42.98 21.68 -41.21
C THR A 605 -42.57 23.15 -41.23
N LEU A 606 -42.40 23.76 -40.07
CA LEU A 606 -41.86 25.11 -39.95
C LEU A 606 -40.35 25.04 -40.14
N PRO A 607 -39.76 25.83 -41.07
CA PRO A 607 -38.32 25.85 -41.24
C PRO A 607 -37.65 26.31 -39.95
N LEU A 608 -36.59 25.60 -39.54
CA LEU A 608 -35.75 26.02 -38.42
C LEU A 608 -35.20 27.44 -38.71
N PRO A 609 -35.31 28.40 -37.76
CA PRO A 609 -34.74 29.73 -37.93
C PRO A 609 -33.28 29.66 -38.38
N GLN A 610 -32.89 30.47 -39.38
CA GLN A 610 -31.54 30.41 -39.96
C GLN A 610 -30.44 30.62 -38.91
N GLN A 611 -30.66 31.51 -37.94
CA GLN A 611 -29.78 31.75 -36.80
C GLN A 611 -29.55 30.53 -35.89
N TRP A 612 -30.45 29.55 -35.91
CA TRP A 612 -30.34 28.32 -35.13
C TRP A 612 -29.79 27.16 -35.96
N ARG A 613 -29.60 27.36 -37.27
CA ARG A 613 -28.94 26.39 -38.15
C ARG A 613 -27.45 26.50 -37.94
N CYS A 614 -26.83 25.39 -37.63
CA CYS A 614 -25.39 25.29 -37.55
C CYS A 614 -24.91 24.36 -38.65
N GLU A 615 -24.43 24.94 -39.75
CA GLU A 615 -23.91 24.18 -40.91
C GLU A 615 -22.66 23.34 -40.55
N GLN A 616 -21.98 23.70 -39.45
CA GLN A 616 -20.80 23.00 -38.93
C GLN A 616 -21.12 22.00 -37.80
N CYS A 617 -22.36 21.91 -37.32
CA CYS A 617 -22.73 21.07 -36.18
C CYS A 617 -22.87 19.58 -36.51
N ASN A 618 -22.83 19.19 -37.79
CA ASN A 618 -22.61 17.78 -38.13
C ASN A 618 -21.24 17.27 -37.62
N ASN A 619 -20.30 18.17 -37.30
CA ASN A 619 -18.94 17.83 -36.81
C ASN A 619 -18.63 18.37 -35.40
N LYS A 620 -19.57 19.03 -34.70
CA LYS A 620 -19.38 19.48 -33.31
C LYS A 620 -20.46 18.86 -32.41
N PRO A 621 -20.09 18.31 -31.23
CA PRO A 621 -21.04 17.71 -30.30
C PRO A 621 -21.74 18.80 -29.45
N GLU A 622 -22.42 19.75 -30.10
CA GLU A 622 -23.26 20.74 -29.43
C GLU A 622 -24.65 20.12 -29.21
N SER A 623 -25.05 19.92 -27.96
CA SER A 623 -26.39 19.45 -27.63
C SER A 623 -27.35 20.64 -27.64
N ARG A 624 -28.47 20.53 -28.38
CA ARG A 624 -29.45 21.61 -28.49
C ARG A 624 -30.82 21.14 -28.03
N VAL A 625 -31.48 22.00 -27.26
CA VAL A 625 -32.83 21.77 -26.75
C VAL A 625 -33.72 22.91 -27.23
N TYR A 626 -34.87 22.56 -27.80
CA TYR A 626 -35.78 23.51 -28.41
C TYR A 626 -37.04 23.64 -27.58
N LEU A 627 -37.48 24.88 -27.36
CA LEU A 627 -38.76 25.22 -26.75
C LEU A 627 -39.71 25.76 -27.83
N VAL A 628 -40.91 25.19 -27.89
CA VAL A 628 -41.93 25.51 -28.90
C VAL A 628 -43.33 25.57 -28.30
N ASN A 629 -44.24 26.25 -28.99
CA ASN A 629 -45.68 26.14 -28.80
C ASN A 629 -46.36 25.76 -30.13
N LYS A 630 -47.70 25.67 -30.17
CA LYS A 630 -48.43 25.37 -31.42
C LYS A 630 -48.33 26.45 -32.50
N GLU A 631 -48.02 27.68 -32.12
CA GLU A 631 -47.94 28.84 -33.03
C GLU A 631 -46.56 28.92 -33.70
N GLY A 632 -45.50 28.40 -33.06
CA GLY A 632 -44.16 28.31 -33.66
C GLY A 632 -43.02 28.07 -32.66
N TRP A 633 -41.82 28.38 -33.12
CA TRP A 633 -40.58 28.31 -32.34
C TRP A 633 -40.51 29.42 -31.30
N LEU A 634 -39.95 29.14 -30.11
CA LEU A 634 -39.77 30.15 -29.06
C LEU A 634 -38.29 30.37 -28.71
N ALA A 635 -37.58 29.29 -28.37
CA ALA A 635 -36.17 29.36 -28.01
C ALA A 635 -35.39 28.09 -28.36
N CYS A 636 -34.08 28.24 -28.50
CA CYS A 636 -33.10 27.16 -28.59
C CYS A 636 -32.04 27.39 -27.50
N PHE A 637 -31.86 26.38 -26.65
CA PHE A 637 -30.83 26.33 -25.62
C PHE A 637 -29.66 25.51 -26.17
N VAL A 638 -28.49 26.13 -26.27
CA VAL A 638 -27.25 25.47 -26.68
C VAL A 638 -26.53 25.01 -25.41
N LEU A 639 -26.30 23.71 -25.31
CA LEU A 639 -25.61 23.07 -24.20
C LEU A 639 -24.27 22.54 -24.66
N GLU A 640 -23.24 22.91 -23.93
CA GLU A 640 -21.88 22.39 -24.11
C GLU A 640 -21.30 21.95 -22.78
N ASP A 641 -20.42 20.97 -22.86
CA ASP A 641 -19.54 20.62 -21.75
C ASP A 641 -18.33 21.57 -21.80
N THR A 642 -18.25 22.46 -20.82
CA THR A 642 -17.27 23.55 -20.80
C THR A 642 -15.87 23.02 -20.53
N LEU A 643 -14.87 23.59 -21.20
CA LEU A 643 -13.47 23.29 -20.91
C LEU A 643 -13.10 23.78 -19.51
N ARG A 644 -12.25 23.02 -18.81
CA ARG A 644 -11.63 23.51 -17.57
C ARG A 644 -10.72 24.69 -17.89
N ALA A 645 -10.57 25.61 -16.94
CA ALA A 645 -9.81 26.84 -17.14
C ALA A 645 -8.33 26.55 -17.44
N GLU A 646 -7.80 25.49 -16.84
CA GLU A 646 -6.42 25.04 -16.92
C GLU A 646 -6.11 24.19 -18.17
N SER A 647 -7.11 23.64 -18.86
CA SER A 647 -6.91 22.67 -19.96
C SER A 647 -6.02 23.21 -21.08
N ALA A 648 -6.20 24.46 -21.48
CA ALA A 648 -5.40 25.09 -22.54
C ALA A 648 -3.93 25.25 -22.11
N THR A 649 -3.69 25.63 -20.86
CA THR A 649 -2.35 25.82 -20.29
C THR A 649 -1.62 24.49 -20.15
N VAL A 650 -2.32 23.43 -19.71
CA VAL A 650 -1.75 22.08 -19.57
C VAL A 650 -1.27 21.53 -20.92
N VAL A 651 -2.10 21.63 -21.96
CA VAL A 651 -1.73 21.17 -23.31
C VAL A 651 -0.53 21.95 -23.86
N ALA A 652 -0.51 23.27 -23.66
CA ALA A 652 0.59 24.13 -24.10
C ALA A 652 1.92 23.78 -23.41
N GLU A 653 1.90 23.52 -22.10
CA GLU A 653 3.10 23.15 -21.34
C GLU A 653 3.62 21.75 -21.73
N LEU A 654 2.73 20.79 -21.99
CA LEU A 654 3.12 19.47 -22.51
C LEU A 654 3.82 19.59 -23.88
N HIS A 655 3.28 20.40 -24.79
CA HIS A 655 3.93 20.65 -26.09
C HIS A 655 5.29 21.32 -25.95
N LYS A 656 5.44 22.25 -24.99
CA LYS A 656 6.72 22.91 -24.68
C LYS A 656 7.78 21.93 -24.17
N GLN A 657 7.36 20.87 -23.48
CA GLN A 657 8.23 19.77 -23.06
C GLN A 657 8.50 18.73 -24.16
N GLY A 658 7.96 18.93 -25.37
CA GLY A 658 8.12 18.02 -26.50
C GLY A 658 7.21 16.79 -26.45
N ILE A 659 6.20 16.79 -25.57
CA ILE A 659 5.23 15.70 -25.42
C ILE A 659 4.07 15.95 -26.38
N LYS A 660 3.74 14.96 -27.22
CA LYS A 660 2.60 15.03 -28.14
C LYS A 660 1.29 14.89 -27.38
N THR A 661 0.21 15.50 -27.88
CA THR A 661 -1.13 15.31 -27.32
C THR A 661 -2.13 14.85 -28.38
N THR A 662 -3.06 13.99 -28.00
CA THR A 662 -4.22 13.60 -28.81
C THR A 662 -5.46 13.60 -27.93
N LEU A 663 -6.62 13.81 -28.55
CA LEU A 663 -7.94 13.78 -27.93
C LEU A 663 -8.77 12.66 -28.54
#